data_AF-A0A708MWF7-F1
#
_entry.id   AF-A0A708MWF7-F1
#
_cell.length_a   1.000
_cell.length_b   1.000
_cell.length_c   1.000
_cell.angle_alpha   90.00
_cell.angle_beta   90.00
_cell.angle_gamma   90.00
#
_symmetry.space_group_name_H-M   'P 1'
#
loop_
_entity.id
_entity.type
_entity.pdbx_description
1 polymer ?
#
loop_
_entity_poly.entity_id
_entity_poly.type
_entity_poly.pdbx_seq_one_letter_code
_entity_poly.pdbx_strand_id
1 'polypeptide(L)'
;MKGSEWNKWDLHIHSPMTWQANGYSSQCDIEHYVHLLREKQLSLIAVTNYFYFRQNELETIREEIARQGLNITVLGNVEFRLDQQNKAGDFINVHILFSDKVSTERINEALARVPLRLTDGDRKAIYCCEKSVTESGHGVDTIVVDFSALLGHLSSAFRPFKDYLVAVCPNGYGGYRPDASGRSAAIATEIDRQGQIIFGGKGDREFFLRTNRYDGASIKPVFLCSDAHRVEDIGSRYTWVKALPTFEGLRQALLEPEDRLRLGDEWLTELTPKTHFSQIDLEGTIFDGQEIRFKKLSIPLNQDMVAIIGGRGTGKSLLLDALRSRFAGTATRGSEQREVNVQYLSIELDKANGEKMRFDAPSEGYEYLHVSQGEIKKLCQEPGLISDEIKKMLRLTPIHEAGDTVAQLAENLNIWRAWREFSLYRNEHSEPVNTRKFQQQIIRGAQEKIEVLTSDRNKALIETFRENSRRQTLLVQMRDKLTGVRADITTAENNLNASIAAINASVTTKEAIPLVDLSAQTEAVACRLLSIQEQTTQFGRDNDEIIGTFREQGLGQDITGLLEKVHEYQRQMELAETHLHEIERRERQYQTGLEQRAKVAAEFIDGLLSRQSVIDTAFASLTTKPHLTQDQQTLIKDILTDIRIYGKPHFDIKAFYEGMLSCLNRGRFRASGELTSVDRLRQVFRVGSIDDFRALLANKPMLVLPEFSNRKVTIEEFLWCDEYFNSPGPDSLLSYLFSPEQIQRYLNVRAEFEYKGKTVEKLSAGQRGTFYVCLKLATDAFGSPFVFDQPEDDLDNDFIMHSLVPLFRKIKQYRQVIIVTHNANLVVNCDAEQVIIATNNDEIISYRSGALEYGDHDAPNSMRKAICDVLEGGHQAFEAREQKYGMLWLKTI
;
A
#
# COMPACT_ATOMS: atom_id res chain seq x y z
N MET A 1 4.57 -10.66 -31.80
CA MET A 1 4.87 -9.22 -31.90
C MET A 1 4.51 -8.55 -30.57
N LYS A 2 5.24 -7.52 -30.12
CA LYS A 2 5.04 -6.81 -28.83
C LYS A 2 3.84 -5.85 -28.80
N GLY A 3 3.12 -5.65 -29.89
CA GLY A 3 2.01 -4.70 -29.95
C GLY A 3 2.47 -3.28 -30.32
N SER A 4 1.73 -2.26 -29.88
CA SER A 4 2.08 -0.84 -30.12
C SER A 4 3.29 -0.42 -29.30
N GLU A 5 4.27 0.21 -29.94
CA GLU A 5 5.49 0.77 -29.32
C GLU A 5 5.67 2.23 -29.77
N TRP A 6 6.51 2.98 -29.06
CA TRP A 6 6.84 4.37 -29.41
C TRP A 6 7.79 4.42 -30.60
N ASN A 7 7.40 5.11 -31.66
CA ASN A 7 8.15 5.27 -32.91
C ASN A 7 8.18 6.74 -33.35
N LYS A 8 9.23 7.17 -34.07
CA LYS A 8 9.35 8.56 -34.57
C LYS A 8 8.72 8.70 -35.95
N TRP A 9 7.75 9.60 -36.08
CA TRP A 9 7.02 9.85 -37.32
C TRP A 9 7.19 11.31 -37.75
N ASP A 10 7.36 11.51 -39.07
CA ASP A 10 7.38 12.83 -39.70
C ASP A 10 6.36 12.87 -40.85
N LEU A 11 5.24 13.54 -40.62
CA LEU A 11 4.09 13.52 -41.54
C LEU A 11 4.11 14.67 -42.57
N HIS A 12 5.17 15.46 -42.61
CA HIS A 12 5.32 16.53 -43.60
C HIS A 12 6.80 16.69 -43.91
N ILE A 13 7.25 15.98 -44.94
CA ILE A 13 8.64 16.00 -45.41
C ILE A 13 8.66 15.92 -46.94
N HIS A 14 9.42 16.80 -47.60
CA HIS A 14 9.54 16.78 -49.06
C HIS A 14 10.72 15.89 -49.49
N SER A 15 10.59 15.22 -50.63
CA SER A 15 11.67 14.43 -51.22
C SER A 15 12.53 15.29 -52.18
N PRO A 16 13.71 14.81 -52.62
CA PRO A 16 14.46 15.41 -53.72
C PRO A 16 13.67 15.58 -55.04
N MET A 17 12.49 14.95 -55.16
CA MET A 17 11.59 15.04 -56.31
C MET A 17 10.50 16.12 -56.16
N THR A 18 10.48 16.92 -55.08
CA THR A 18 9.47 17.97 -54.87
C THR A 18 9.42 19.00 -56.01
N TRP A 19 8.21 19.51 -56.32
CA TRP A 19 7.97 20.48 -57.40
C TRP A 19 8.41 21.90 -57.06
N GLN A 20 8.29 22.31 -55.80
CA GLN A 20 8.52 23.68 -55.35
C GLN A 20 9.45 23.69 -54.14
N ALA A 21 10.17 24.81 -53.98
CA ALA A 21 11.09 25.05 -52.86
C ALA A 21 12.16 23.96 -52.68
N ASN A 22 12.51 23.25 -53.76
CA ASN A 22 13.50 22.17 -53.73
C ASN A 22 14.89 22.73 -53.41
N GLY A 23 15.31 22.61 -52.16
CA GLY A 23 16.62 23.02 -51.68
C GLY A 23 17.59 21.85 -51.51
N TYR A 24 17.23 20.65 -51.99
CA TYR A 24 18.15 19.52 -52.07
C TYR A 24 19.24 19.83 -53.11
N SER A 25 20.50 19.73 -52.69
CA SER A 25 21.62 19.94 -53.61
C SER A 25 21.62 18.85 -54.69
N SER A 26 22.30 19.11 -55.83
CA SER A 26 22.48 18.10 -56.88
C SER A 26 23.25 16.85 -56.42
N GLN A 27 23.69 16.80 -55.15
CA GLN A 27 24.41 15.69 -54.53
C GLN A 27 23.50 14.87 -53.59
N CYS A 28 22.27 15.30 -53.30
CA CYS A 28 21.31 14.53 -52.50
C CYS A 28 20.35 13.79 -53.44
N ASP A 29 20.71 12.54 -53.73
CA ASP A 29 19.84 11.60 -54.43
C ASP A 29 18.91 10.86 -53.44
N ILE A 30 18.05 9.98 -53.97
CA ILE A 30 17.10 9.21 -53.17
C ILE A 30 17.82 8.25 -52.21
N GLU A 31 18.97 7.70 -52.59
CA GLU A 31 19.78 6.84 -51.71
C GLU A 31 20.28 7.61 -50.48
N HIS A 32 20.85 8.80 -50.67
CA HIS A 32 21.29 9.66 -49.57
C HIS A 32 20.10 10.14 -48.72
N TYR A 33 18.98 10.50 -49.35
CA TYR A 33 17.75 10.85 -48.64
C TYR A 33 17.28 9.73 -47.71
N VAL A 34 17.18 8.49 -48.20
CA VAL A 34 16.76 7.33 -47.40
C VAL A 34 17.78 7.01 -46.29
N HIS A 35 19.07 7.18 -46.55
CA HIS A 35 20.10 7.05 -45.52
C HIS A 35 19.87 8.02 -44.35
N LEU A 36 19.54 9.28 -44.63
CA LEU A 36 19.27 10.27 -43.59
C LEU A 36 18.00 9.95 -42.78
N LEU A 37 16.95 9.41 -43.41
CA LEU A 37 15.75 8.95 -42.69
C LEU A 37 16.10 7.88 -41.64
N ARG A 38 16.99 6.94 -42.01
CA ARG A 38 17.51 5.91 -41.10
C ARG A 38 18.31 6.53 -39.96
N GLU A 39 19.23 7.46 -40.24
CA GLU A 39 20.03 8.12 -39.21
C GLU A 39 19.17 8.86 -38.19
N LYS A 40 18.06 9.46 -38.64
CA LYS A 40 17.06 10.11 -37.78
C LYS A 40 16.13 9.14 -37.06
N GLN A 41 16.25 7.83 -37.34
CA GLN A 41 15.45 6.76 -36.76
C GLN A 41 13.94 6.93 -37.00
N LEU A 42 13.57 7.46 -38.17
CA LEU A 42 12.16 7.60 -38.55
C LEU A 42 11.60 6.24 -38.94
N SER A 43 10.43 5.89 -38.40
CA SER A 43 9.74 4.62 -38.70
C SER A 43 8.60 4.81 -39.68
N LEU A 44 8.07 6.03 -39.78
CA LEU A 44 7.04 6.40 -40.74
C LEU A 44 7.27 7.83 -41.21
N ILE A 45 7.15 8.05 -42.52
CA ILE A 45 7.15 9.37 -43.12
C ILE A 45 5.94 9.58 -44.02
N ALA A 46 5.52 10.83 -44.19
CA ALA A 46 4.62 11.20 -45.28
C ALA A 46 5.32 12.13 -46.26
N VAL A 47 5.66 11.57 -47.43
CA VAL A 47 6.35 12.29 -48.51
C VAL A 47 5.38 13.30 -49.09
N THR A 48 5.77 14.57 -49.02
CA THR A 48 4.93 15.71 -49.36
C THR A 48 5.29 16.27 -50.72
N ASN A 49 4.26 16.56 -51.53
CA ASN A 49 4.43 17.31 -52.77
C ASN A 49 3.22 18.25 -52.98
N TYR A 50 3.40 19.24 -53.84
CA TYR A 50 2.40 20.28 -54.08
C TYR A 50 1.43 19.86 -55.17
N PHE A 51 0.13 19.81 -54.85
CA PHE A 51 -0.98 19.51 -55.76
C PHE A 51 -0.99 18.10 -56.40
N TYR A 52 0.14 17.55 -56.84
CA TYR A 52 0.29 16.21 -57.40
C TYR A 52 1.73 15.71 -57.27
N PHE A 53 1.93 14.40 -57.29
CA PHE A 53 3.26 13.78 -57.21
C PHE A 53 3.95 13.69 -58.58
N ARG A 54 5.28 13.55 -58.59
CA ARG A 54 5.97 13.05 -59.79
C ARG A 54 5.62 11.58 -60.04
N GLN A 55 5.74 11.15 -61.28
CA GLN A 55 5.50 9.74 -61.64
C GLN A 55 6.40 8.81 -60.80
N ASN A 56 5.80 7.81 -60.16
CA ASN A 56 6.46 6.79 -59.33
C ASN A 56 7.26 7.33 -58.12
N GLU A 57 7.00 8.55 -57.66
CA GLU A 57 7.78 9.17 -56.56
C GLU A 57 7.75 8.32 -55.27
N LEU A 58 6.56 7.91 -54.82
CA LEU A 58 6.43 7.12 -53.59
C LEU A 58 7.05 5.72 -53.76
N GLU A 59 6.83 5.09 -54.92
CA GLU A 59 7.38 3.77 -55.24
C GLU A 59 8.91 3.79 -55.27
N THR A 60 9.52 4.81 -55.87
CA THR A 60 10.98 4.97 -55.93
C THR A 60 11.59 5.02 -54.53
N ILE A 61 10.97 5.77 -53.60
CA ILE A 61 11.44 5.87 -52.21
C ILE A 61 11.21 4.56 -51.46
N ARG A 62 10.06 3.91 -51.65
CA ARG A 62 9.73 2.61 -51.02
C ARG A 62 10.70 1.50 -51.47
N GLU A 63 11.02 1.45 -52.76
CA GLU A 63 11.98 0.49 -53.33
C GLU A 63 13.37 0.70 -52.77
N GLU A 64 13.80 1.96 -52.61
CA GLU A 64 15.10 2.29 -52.03
C GLU A 64 15.19 1.92 -50.54
N ILE A 65 14.14 2.18 -49.76
CA ILE A 65 14.02 1.73 -48.36
C ILE A 65 14.14 0.20 -48.26
N ALA A 66 13.45 -0.53 -49.15
CA ALA A 66 13.50 -1.99 -49.20
C ALA A 66 14.90 -2.50 -49.61
N ARG A 67 15.55 -1.84 -50.58
CA ARG A 67 16.92 -2.15 -51.02
C ARG A 67 17.94 -2.03 -49.87
N GLN A 68 17.75 -1.05 -48.99
CA GLN A 68 18.59 -0.85 -47.80
C GLN A 68 18.18 -1.75 -46.61
N GLY A 69 17.14 -2.58 -46.74
CA GLY A 69 16.66 -3.46 -45.67
C GLY A 69 16.04 -2.72 -44.48
N LEU A 70 15.51 -1.52 -44.72
CA LEU A 70 14.94 -0.65 -43.69
C LEU A 70 13.44 -0.91 -43.53
N ASN A 71 12.94 -0.73 -42.32
CA ASN A 71 11.52 -0.86 -42.01
C ASN A 71 10.89 0.52 -41.78
N ILE A 72 10.82 1.33 -42.84
CA ILE A 72 10.24 2.68 -42.83
C ILE A 72 9.01 2.70 -43.73
N THR A 73 7.87 3.07 -43.17
CA THR A 73 6.62 3.19 -43.94
C THR A 73 6.52 4.55 -44.61
N VAL A 74 6.10 4.57 -45.87
CA VAL A 74 5.94 5.80 -46.67
C VAL A 74 4.48 6.04 -47.03
N LEU A 75 3.91 7.10 -46.46
CA LEU A 75 2.62 7.67 -46.86
C LEU A 75 2.83 8.72 -47.95
N GLY A 76 1.81 8.95 -48.77
CA GLY A 76 1.76 10.12 -49.65
C GLY A 76 1.05 11.26 -48.93
N ASN A 77 1.64 12.45 -48.91
CA ASN A 77 1.00 13.69 -48.47
C ASN A 77 0.93 14.68 -49.65
N VAL A 78 -0.23 15.23 -49.95
CA VAL A 78 -0.37 16.29 -50.97
C VAL A 78 -0.79 17.59 -50.30
N GLU A 79 0.04 18.62 -50.47
CA GLU A 79 -0.20 19.95 -49.96
C GLU A 79 -0.96 20.80 -51.00
N PHE A 80 -2.04 21.43 -50.54
CA PHE A 80 -2.90 22.31 -51.33
C PHE A 80 -2.98 23.68 -50.70
N ARG A 81 -2.99 24.71 -51.55
CA ARG A 81 -3.39 26.06 -51.18
C ARG A 81 -4.86 26.28 -51.47
N LEU A 82 -5.60 26.69 -50.46
CA LEU A 82 -6.99 27.07 -50.57
C LEU A 82 -7.12 28.45 -51.21
N ASP A 83 -8.27 28.74 -51.81
CA ASP A 83 -8.59 30.07 -52.35
C ASP A 83 -8.99 31.08 -51.27
N GLN A 84 -9.02 30.67 -50.00
CA GLN A 84 -9.12 31.56 -48.83
C GLN A 84 -7.73 32.04 -48.39
N GLN A 85 -7.64 33.33 -48.08
CA GLN A 85 -6.45 33.94 -47.50
C GLN A 85 -6.60 34.17 -46.00
N ASN A 86 -5.49 34.05 -45.28
CA ASN A 86 -5.37 34.42 -43.87
C ASN A 86 -5.31 35.95 -43.71
N LYS A 87 -5.20 36.43 -42.46
CA LYS A 87 -5.10 37.88 -42.17
C LYS A 87 -3.86 38.57 -42.75
N ALA A 88 -2.79 37.82 -43.02
CA ALA A 88 -1.56 38.32 -43.61
C ALA A 88 -1.61 38.35 -45.16
N GLY A 89 -2.68 37.83 -45.77
CA GLY A 89 -2.84 37.73 -47.22
C GLY A 89 -2.25 36.45 -47.82
N ASP A 90 -1.72 35.54 -46.99
CA ASP A 90 -1.23 34.24 -47.47
C ASP A 90 -2.41 33.28 -47.67
N PHE A 91 -2.36 32.46 -48.72
CA PHE A 91 -3.33 31.40 -48.94
C PHE A 91 -3.20 30.31 -47.89
N ILE A 92 -4.33 29.79 -47.42
CA ILE A 92 -4.34 28.78 -46.37
C ILE A 92 -3.91 27.43 -46.93
N ASN A 93 -3.03 26.72 -46.21
CA ASN A 93 -2.57 25.38 -46.59
C ASN A 93 -3.39 24.29 -45.92
N VAL A 94 -3.70 23.25 -46.69
CA VAL A 94 -4.26 21.98 -46.21
C VAL A 94 -3.51 20.81 -46.83
N HIS A 95 -3.47 19.69 -46.11
CA HIS A 95 -2.70 18.51 -46.48
C HIS A 95 -3.62 17.30 -46.56
N ILE A 96 -3.41 16.46 -47.58
CA ILE A 96 -4.15 15.22 -47.77
C ILE A 96 -3.18 14.05 -47.67
N LEU A 97 -3.26 13.30 -46.57
CA LEU A 97 -2.44 12.11 -46.33
C LEU A 97 -3.17 10.89 -46.85
N PHE A 98 -2.53 10.12 -47.72
CA PHE A 98 -3.04 8.88 -48.30
C PHE A 98 -2.43 7.66 -47.62
N SER A 99 -3.21 6.58 -47.56
CA SER A 99 -2.76 5.28 -47.04
C SER A 99 -1.51 4.76 -47.75
N ASP A 100 -0.64 4.04 -47.00
CA ASP A 100 0.53 3.35 -47.53
C ASP A 100 0.19 2.30 -48.60
N LYS A 101 -1.10 1.97 -48.78
CA LYS A 101 -1.61 1.06 -49.81
C LYS A 101 -1.99 1.73 -51.12
N VAL A 102 -2.05 3.07 -51.15
CA VAL A 102 -2.40 3.81 -52.37
C VAL A 102 -1.11 4.12 -53.15
N SER A 103 -1.09 3.78 -54.44
CA SER A 103 0.04 4.08 -55.32
C SER A 103 0.06 5.54 -55.77
N THR A 104 1.23 6.02 -56.16
CA THR A 104 1.38 7.37 -56.74
C THR A 104 0.48 7.57 -57.95
N GLU A 105 0.40 6.57 -58.82
CA GLU A 105 -0.47 6.58 -60.00
C GLU A 105 -1.94 6.78 -59.63
N ARG A 106 -2.45 5.99 -58.68
CA ARG A 106 -3.85 6.08 -58.26
C ARG A 106 -4.18 7.43 -57.63
N ILE A 107 -3.27 8.01 -56.86
CA ILE A 107 -3.42 9.36 -56.29
C ILE A 107 -3.50 10.39 -57.41
N ASN A 108 -2.53 10.39 -58.32
CA ASN A 108 -2.47 11.34 -59.43
C ASN A 108 -3.67 11.24 -60.38
N GLU A 109 -4.14 10.03 -60.71
CA GLU A 109 -5.34 9.81 -61.53
C GLU A 109 -6.60 10.44 -60.91
N ALA A 110 -6.75 10.29 -59.59
CA ALA A 110 -7.88 10.87 -58.87
C ALA A 110 -7.77 12.40 -58.83
N LEU A 111 -6.58 12.93 -58.53
CA LEU A 111 -6.34 14.37 -58.44
C LEU A 111 -6.45 15.06 -59.81
N ALA A 112 -6.07 14.41 -60.92
CA ALA A 112 -6.10 14.99 -62.26
C ALA A 112 -7.48 15.50 -62.73
N ARG A 113 -8.56 15.22 -62.00
CA ARG A 113 -9.92 15.69 -62.27
C ARG A 113 -10.37 16.83 -61.33
N VAL A 114 -9.57 17.19 -60.33
CA VAL A 114 -9.85 18.29 -59.40
C VAL A 114 -9.64 19.62 -60.13
N PRO A 115 -10.68 20.49 -60.20
CA PRO A 115 -10.54 21.80 -60.82
C PRO A 115 -9.73 22.74 -59.93
N LEU A 116 -8.81 23.47 -60.54
CA LEU A 116 -7.97 24.48 -59.92
C LEU A 116 -8.39 25.89 -60.38
N ARG A 117 -8.05 26.89 -59.57
CA ARG A 117 -8.24 28.32 -59.88
C ARG A 117 -6.89 29.01 -59.89
N LEU A 118 -6.74 30.03 -60.72
CA LEU A 118 -5.57 30.90 -60.72
C LEU A 118 -5.73 32.00 -59.66
N THR A 119 -4.61 32.40 -59.05
CA THR A 119 -4.58 33.49 -58.07
C THR A 119 -4.85 34.88 -58.68
N ASP A 120 -4.71 35.02 -60.00
CA ASP A 120 -4.93 36.26 -60.76
C ASP A 120 -6.38 36.43 -61.27
N GLY A 121 -7.25 35.44 -61.07
CA GLY A 121 -8.66 35.49 -61.43
C GLY A 121 -8.99 35.07 -62.88
N ASP A 122 -8.03 34.56 -63.65
CA ASP A 122 -8.30 34.00 -64.98
C ASP A 122 -9.16 32.72 -64.90
N ARG A 123 -10.06 32.53 -65.88
CA ARG A 123 -11.08 31.47 -65.92
C ARG A 123 -10.68 30.25 -66.76
N LYS A 124 -9.39 30.13 -67.10
CA LYS A 124 -8.88 28.97 -67.84
C LYS A 124 -9.10 27.71 -66.99
N ALA A 125 -9.67 26.67 -67.59
CA ALA A 125 -9.88 25.40 -66.89
C ALA A 125 -8.51 24.72 -66.67
N ILE A 126 -8.04 24.72 -65.42
CA ILE A 126 -6.81 24.04 -65.00
C ILE A 126 -7.20 22.90 -64.08
N TYR A 127 -6.54 21.76 -64.23
CA TYR A 127 -6.76 20.58 -63.40
C TYR A 127 -5.48 20.18 -62.68
N CYS A 128 -5.65 19.43 -61.60
CA CYS A 128 -4.58 19.05 -60.70
C CYS A 128 -3.69 17.92 -61.27
N CYS A 129 -3.01 18.20 -62.38
CA CYS A 129 -2.03 17.32 -63.00
C CYS A 129 -0.96 18.11 -63.75
N GLU A 130 0.24 17.54 -63.87
CA GLU A 130 1.41 18.18 -64.50
C GLU A 130 1.08 18.73 -65.89
N LYS A 131 0.49 17.91 -66.75
CA LYS A 131 0.14 18.30 -68.12
C LYS A 131 -0.73 19.55 -68.15
N SER A 132 -1.80 19.59 -67.35
CA SER A 132 -2.74 20.73 -67.35
C SER A 132 -2.12 22.00 -66.77
N VAL A 133 -1.25 21.88 -65.77
CA VAL A 133 -0.55 23.02 -65.16
C VAL A 133 0.53 23.55 -66.11
N THR A 134 1.32 22.68 -66.75
CA THR A 134 2.31 23.12 -67.75
C THR A 134 1.65 23.77 -68.98
N GLU A 135 0.56 23.20 -69.51
CA GLU A 135 -0.18 23.76 -70.64
C GLU A 135 -0.90 25.07 -70.31
N SER A 136 -1.14 25.36 -69.03
CA SER A 136 -1.72 26.64 -68.62
C SER A 136 -0.70 27.78 -68.75
N GLY A 137 0.60 27.48 -68.66
CA GLY A 137 1.70 28.44 -68.63
C GLY A 137 2.01 28.97 -67.22
N HIS A 138 1.39 28.38 -66.20
CA HIS A 138 1.51 28.77 -64.80
C HIS A 138 2.26 27.73 -63.96
N GLY A 139 2.89 28.16 -62.88
CA GLY A 139 3.54 27.28 -61.91
C GLY A 139 2.59 26.86 -60.79
N VAL A 140 2.97 25.81 -60.05
CA VAL A 140 2.22 25.37 -58.86
C VAL A 140 2.04 26.50 -57.84
N ASP A 141 2.97 27.47 -57.78
CA ASP A 141 2.94 28.67 -56.93
C ASP A 141 1.80 29.66 -57.23
N THR A 142 1.09 29.52 -58.36
CA THR A 142 0.02 30.45 -58.78
C THR A 142 -1.38 29.85 -58.86
N ILE A 143 -1.55 28.62 -58.36
CA ILE A 143 -2.83 27.90 -58.34
C ILE A 143 -3.36 27.73 -56.90
N VAL A 144 -4.69 27.69 -56.80
CA VAL A 144 -5.44 27.43 -55.56
C VAL A 144 -6.62 26.50 -55.82
N VAL A 145 -7.18 25.92 -54.76
CA VAL A 145 -8.33 25.01 -54.83
C VAL A 145 -9.43 25.43 -53.87
N ASP A 146 -10.69 25.20 -54.25
CA ASP A 146 -11.83 25.33 -53.35
C ASP A 146 -11.88 24.12 -52.41
N PHE A 147 -11.92 24.36 -51.10
CA PHE A 147 -11.79 23.29 -50.11
C PHE A 147 -12.96 22.28 -50.17
N SER A 148 -14.18 22.77 -50.35
CA SER A 148 -15.36 21.89 -50.41
C SER A 148 -15.36 21.06 -51.68
N ALA A 149 -14.96 21.65 -52.82
CA ALA A 149 -14.82 20.93 -54.08
C ALA A 149 -13.74 19.83 -53.99
N LEU A 150 -12.59 20.13 -53.36
CA LEU A 150 -11.52 19.16 -53.13
C LEU A 150 -12.03 17.97 -52.31
N LEU A 151 -12.63 18.23 -51.14
CA LEU A 151 -13.12 17.16 -50.26
C LEU A 151 -14.25 16.34 -50.90
N GLY A 152 -15.17 17.00 -51.60
CA GLY A 152 -16.24 16.32 -52.35
C GLY A 152 -15.69 15.40 -53.43
N HIS A 153 -14.66 15.85 -54.16
CA HIS A 153 -14.00 15.04 -55.17
C HIS A 153 -13.25 13.86 -54.57
N LEU A 154 -12.45 14.08 -53.52
CA LEU A 154 -11.72 13.02 -52.82
C LEU A 154 -12.66 11.97 -52.25
N SER A 155 -13.77 12.38 -51.62
CA SER A 155 -14.78 11.47 -51.07
C SER A 155 -15.48 10.62 -52.15
N SER A 156 -15.46 11.06 -53.42
CA SER A 156 -15.99 10.28 -54.55
C SER A 156 -14.99 9.24 -55.08
N ALA A 157 -13.70 9.44 -54.86
CA ALA A 157 -12.61 8.60 -55.38
C ALA A 157 -11.98 7.68 -54.32
N PHE A 158 -12.07 8.07 -53.05
CA PHE A 158 -11.43 7.46 -51.89
C PHE A 158 -12.37 7.49 -50.67
N ARG A 159 -12.17 6.56 -49.74
CA ARG A 159 -12.92 6.48 -48.49
C ARG A 159 -12.24 7.30 -47.40
N PRO A 160 -12.89 8.32 -46.82
CA PRO A 160 -12.35 9.06 -45.67
C PRO A 160 -12.00 8.12 -44.52
N PHE A 161 -10.94 8.44 -43.76
CA PHE A 161 -10.40 7.64 -42.64
C PHE A 161 -9.85 6.26 -42.98
N LYS A 162 -10.07 5.73 -44.19
CA LYS A 162 -9.52 4.44 -44.66
C LYS A 162 -8.44 4.62 -45.72
N ASP A 163 -8.71 5.46 -46.70
CA ASP A 163 -7.81 5.70 -47.83
C ASP A 163 -7.08 7.03 -47.71
N TYR A 164 -7.68 8.02 -47.02
CA TYR A 164 -7.05 9.33 -46.77
C TYR A 164 -7.51 10.02 -45.46
N LEU A 165 -6.70 10.99 -45.01
CA LEU A 165 -6.95 11.91 -43.90
C LEU A 165 -6.61 13.35 -44.31
N VAL A 166 -7.31 14.34 -43.76
CA VAL A 166 -7.05 15.77 -43.97
C VAL A 166 -6.30 16.33 -42.76
N ALA A 167 -5.13 16.91 -43.00
CA ALA A 167 -4.38 17.68 -42.02
C ALA A 167 -4.50 19.19 -42.30
N VAL A 168 -4.66 19.98 -41.25
CA VAL A 168 -4.79 21.45 -41.34
C VAL A 168 -3.75 22.15 -40.46
N CYS A 169 -3.33 23.34 -40.88
CA CYS A 169 -2.24 24.09 -40.25
C CYS A 169 -2.80 25.34 -39.54
N PRO A 170 -2.80 25.40 -38.19
CA PRO A 170 -3.42 26.50 -37.45
C PRO A 170 -2.56 27.77 -37.44
N ASN A 171 -1.23 27.60 -37.43
CA ASN A 171 -0.24 28.65 -37.24
C ASN A 171 0.89 28.54 -38.29
N GLY A 172 1.63 29.62 -38.52
CA GLY A 172 2.70 29.68 -39.51
C GLY A 172 2.26 30.22 -40.87
N TYR A 173 3.14 30.07 -41.87
CA TYR A 173 2.85 30.44 -43.26
C TYR A 173 1.65 29.63 -43.77
N GLY A 174 0.65 30.32 -44.35
CA GLY A 174 -0.59 29.67 -44.78
C GLY A 174 -1.46 29.09 -43.66
N GLY A 175 -1.29 29.50 -42.40
CA GLY A 175 -2.13 29.03 -41.29
C GLY A 175 -3.49 29.73 -41.18
N TYR A 176 -4.54 29.01 -40.72
CA TYR A 176 -5.92 29.52 -40.69
C TYR A 176 -6.35 30.26 -39.39
N ARG A 177 -5.55 30.21 -38.31
CA ARG A 177 -5.83 30.78 -36.97
C ARG A 177 -7.16 30.32 -36.34
N PRO A 178 -7.17 29.25 -35.54
CA PRO A 178 -8.39 28.65 -35.00
C PRO A 178 -9.14 29.52 -33.96
N ASP A 179 -8.46 30.49 -33.34
CA ASP A 179 -9.00 31.43 -32.35
C ASP A 179 -9.47 32.76 -32.97
N ALA A 180 -9.66 32.81 -34.28
CA ALA A 180 -10.04 34.03 -34.99
C ALA A 180 -11.40 34.58 -34.52
N SER A 181 -11.48 35.90 -34.34
CA SER A 181 -12.71 36.62 -34.02
C SER A 181 -13.39 37.24 -35.26
N GLY A 182 -14.69 37.53 -35.17
CA GLY A 182 -15.44 38.22 -36.22
C GLY A 182 -15.70 37.36 -37.46
N ARG A 183 -15.68 37.96 -38.66
CA ARG A 183 -16.03 37.27 -39.92
C ARG A 183 -15.09 36.09 -40.28
N SER A 184 -13.84 36.11 -39.82
CA SER A 184 -12.88 35.02 -40.03
C SER A 184 -13.12 33.79 -39.13
N ALA A 185 -13.95 33.92 -38.09
CA ALA A 185 -14.22 32.82 -37.15
C ALA A 185 -14.94 31.63 -37.81
N ALA A 186 -15.92 31.92 -38.70
CA ALA A 186 -16.70 30.90 -39.38
C ALA A 186 -15.82 30.04 -40.32
N ILE A 187 -14.91 30.68 -41.06
CA ILE A 187 -13.97 29.99 -41.96
C ILE A 187 -13.00 29.14 -41.14
N ALA A 188 -12.43 29.69 -40.06
CA ALA A 188 -11.52 28.95 -39.19
C ALA A 188 -12.20 27.74 -38.53
N THR A 189 -13.46 27.89 -38.11
CA THR A 189 -14.26 26.79 -37.55
C THR A 189 -14.55 25.72 -38.60
N GLU A 190 -14.82 26.09 -39.85
CA GLU A 190 -15.05 25.12 -40.92
C GLU A 190 -13.78 24.34 -41.29
N ILE A 191 -12.64 25.02 -41.37
CA ILE A 191 -11.34 24.38 -41.61
C ILE A 191 -10.97 23.45 -40.45
N ASP A 192 -11.15 23.89 -39.20
CA ASP A 192 -11.02 23.01 -38.04
C ASP A 192 -11.94 21.81 -38.26
N ARG A 193 -13.27 22.01 -38.36
CA ARG A 193 -14.28 20.93 -38.50
C ARG A 193 -13.91 19.85 -39.52
N GLN A 194 -13.45 20.24 -40.71
CA GLN A 194 -13.10 19.30 -41.78
C GLN A 194 -11.73 18.64 -41.60
N GLY A 195 -10.79 19.28 -40.89
CA GLY A 195 -9.48 18.71 -40.59
C GLY A 195 -9.54 17.62 -39.53
N GLN A 196 -8.98 16.43 -39.81
CA GLN A 196 -8.88 15.33 -38.84
C GLN A 196 -7.57 15.36 -38.05
N ILE A 197 -6.50 15.91 -38.64
CA ILE A 197 -5.18 16.03 -38.01
C ILE A 197 -4.74 17.51 -38.03
N ILE A 198 -3.94 17.90 -37.04
CA ILE A 198 -3.33 19.23 -36.98
C ILE A 198 -1.82 19.11 -37.17
N PHE A 199 -1.26 19.87 -38.10
CA PHE A 199 0.19 20.10 -38.16
C PHE A 199 0.52 21.35 -37.36
N GLY A 200 1.15 21.18 -36.20
CA GLY A 200 1.30 22.24 -35.22
C GLY A 200 2.33 21.95 -34.14
N GLY A 201 2.49 22.90 -33.22
CA GLY A 201 3.45 22.83 -32.12
C GLY A 201 2.83 22.48 -30.77
N LYS A 202 3.63 22.61 -29.71
CA LYS A 202 3.19 22.32 -28.32
C LYS A 202 2.01 23.17 -27.86
N GLY A 203 2.00 24.47 -28.20
CA GLY A 203 0.90 25.37 -27.85
C GLY A 203 -0.42 24.99 -28.53
N ASP A 204 -0.36 24.37 -29.71
CA ASP A 204 -1.54 23.89 -30.43
C ASP A 204 -2.13 22.64 -29.74
N ARG A 205 -1.29 21.74 -29.21
CA ARG A 205 -1.73 20.49 -28.59
C ARG A 205 -2.75 20.72 -27.47
N GLU A 206 -2.47 21.64 -26.55
CA GLU A 206 -3.40 21.95 -25.45
C GLU A 206 -4.72 22.55 -25.92
N PHE A 207 -4.70 23.29 -27.03
CA PHE A 207 -5.90 23.88 -27.62
C PHE A 207 -6.76 22.82 -28.33
N PHE A 208 -6.13 21.95 -29.14
CA PHE A 208 -6.82 20.95 -29.95
C PHE A 208 -7.27 19.69 -29.18
N LEU A 209 -6.83 19.52 -27.93
CA LEU A 209 -7.38 18.52 -27.00
C LEU A 209 -8.67 18.98 -26.30
N ARG A 210 -9.10 20.23 -26.47
CA ARG A 210 -10.35 20.75 -25.87
C ARG A 210 -11.56 20.46 -26.76
N THR A 211 -12.67 20.03 -26.18
CA THR A 211 -13.94 19.77 -26.89
C THR A 211 -14.90 20.97 -26.91
N ASN A 212 -14.52 22.10 -26.31
CA ASN A 212 -15.35 23.30 -26.21
C ASN A 212 -14.97 24.40 -27.24
N ARG A 213 -14.21 24.05 -28.29
CA ARG A 213 -13.79 25.02 -29.33
C ARG A 213 -14.97 25.57 -30.12
N TYR A 214 -15.92 24.70 -30.43
CA TYR A 214 -17.22 25.01 -31.05
C TYR A 214 -18.19 23.87 -30.74
N ASP A 215 -19.48 24.06 -31.03
CA ASP A 215 -20.49 23.01 -30.81
C ASP A 215 -20.20 21.78 -31.68
N GLY A 216 -20.05 20.61 -31.03
CA GLY A 216 -19.66 19.36 -31.67
C GLY A 216 -18.15 19.18 -31.95
N ALA A 217 -17.27 20.01 -31.40
CA ALA A 217 -15.83 19.86 -31.59
C ALA A 217 -15.27 18.56 -30.96
N SER A 218 -14.59 17.75 -31.77
CA SER A 218 -13.81 16.60 -31.29
C SER A 218 -12.38 16.99 -30.95
N ILE A 219 -11.74 16.20 -30.07
CA ILE A 219 -10.29 16.31 -29.84
C ILE A 219 -9.53 15.94 -31.12
N LYS A 220 -8.39 16.58 -31.37
CA LYS A 220 -7.59 16.34 -32.58
C LYS A 220 -6.13 16.08 -32.24
N PRO A 221 -5.49 15.08 -32.88
CA PRO A 221 -4.07 14.88 -32.75
C PRO A 221 -3.31 16.05 -33.37
N VAL A 222 -2.29 16.50 -32.66
CA VAL A 222 -1.32 17.47 -33.17
C VAL A 222 -0.02 16.75 -33.46
N PHE A 223 0.48 16.91 -34.68
CA PHE A 223 1.78 16.38 -35.10
C PHE A 223 2.74 17.53 -35.36
N LEU A 224 3.90 17.44 -34.73
CA LEU A 224 5.07 18.24 -35.03
C LEU A 224 5.83 17.58 -36.19
N CYS A 225 6.00 18.31 -37.29
CA CYS A 225 6.63 17.83 -38.52
C CYS A 225 7.77 18.76 -38.96
N SER A 226 8.66 18.28 -39.82
CA SER A 226 9.85 19.03 -40.24
C SER A 226 9.59 20.06 -41.34
N ASP A 227 8.65 19.78 -42.26
CA ASP A 227 8.49 20.51 -43.51
C ASP A 227 9.82 20.63 -44.28
N ALA A 228 10.62 19.56 -44.24
CA ALA A 228 12.00 19.59 -44.72
C ALA A 228 12.06 19.68 -46.24
N HIS A 229 12.75 20.73 -46.71
CA HIS A 229 13.03 21.02 -48.12
C HIS A 229 14.52 20.90 -48.47
N ARG A 230 15.35 20.57 -47.48
CA ARG A 230 16.82 20.51 -47.56
C ARG A 230 17.32 19.37 -46.68
N VAL A 231 18.55 18.91 -46.95
CA VAL A 231 19.21 17.81 -46.24
C VAL A 231 19.26 18.05 -44.73
N GLU A 232 19.54 19.28 -44.30
CA GLU A 232 19.74 19.62 -42.89
C GLU A 232 18.44 19.55 -42.07
N ASP A 233 17.29 19.73 -42.74
CA ASP A 233 15.99 19.81 -42.11
C ASP A 233 15.33 18.43 -41.92
N ILE A 234 15.82 17.39 -42.61
CA ILE A 234 15.26 16.03 -42.55
C ILE A 234 15.23 15.54 -41.09
N GLY A 235 14.03 15.23 -40.60
CA GLY A 235 13.83 14.76 -39.23
C GLY A 235 14.28 15.75 -38.15
N SER A 236 14.41 17.04 -38.48
CA SER A 236 14.69 18.11 -37.50
C SER A 236 13.56 18.28 -36.49
N ARG A 237 12.35 17.88 -36.87
CA ARG A 237 11.13 17.86 -36.06
C ARG A 237 10.36 16.60 -36.38
N TYR A 238 9.75 16.01 -35.36
CA TYR A 238 8.98 14.77 -35.47
C TYR A 238 8.07 14.62 -34.26
N THR A 239 7.16 13.66 -34.37
CA THR A 239 6.27 13.24 -33.29
C THR A 239 6.58 11.80 -32.91
N TRP A 240 6.69 11.53 -31.60
CA TRP A 240 6.68 10.17 -31.09
C TRP A 240 5.24 9.67 -31.07
N VAL A 241 5.00 8.55 -31.75
CA VAL A 241 3.69 7.94 -31.90
C VAL A 241 3.73 6.51 -31.36
N LYS A 242 2.84 6.22 -30.42
CA LYS A 242 2.66 4.88 -29.87
C LYS A 242 1.68 4.08 -30.72
N ALA A 243 2.17 3.53 -31.82
CA ALA A 243 1.39 2.70 -32.74
C ALA A 243 2.32 1.93 -33.68
N LEU A 244 1.79 0.93 -34.38
CA LEU A 244 2.48 0.35 -35.54
C LEU A 244 2.67 1.43 -36.63
N PRO A 245 3.85 1.53 -37.28
CA PRO A 245 4.13 2.51 -38.33
C PRO A 245 3.36 2.15 -39.61
N THR A 246 2.06 2.41 -39.64
CA THR A 246 1.13 2.09 -40.73
C THR A 246 0.04 3.17 -40.77
N PHE A 247 -0.70 3.26 -41.87
CA PHE A 247 -1.85 4.16 -41.91
C PHE A 247 -2.94 3.79 -40.88
N GLU A 248 -3.14 2.50 -40.60
CA GLU A 248 -4.06 2.05 -39.54
C GLU A 248 -3.57 2.44 -38.14
N GLY A 249 -2.25 2.41 -37.91
CA GLY A 249 -1.67 2.95 -36.68
C GLY A 249 -1.83 4.47 -36.56
N LEU A 250 -1.78 5.21 -37.67
CA LEU A 250 -2.11 6.63 -37.68
C LEU A 250 -3.55 6.84 -37.27
N ARG A 251 -4.49 6.06 -37.83
CA ARG A 251 -5.91 6.05 -37.44
C ARG A 251 -6.09 5.77 -35.95
N GLN A 252 -5.32 4.85 -35.38
CA GLN A 252 -5.32 4.56 -33.94
C GLN A 252 -4.85 5.76 -33.09
N ALA A 253 -3.88 6.54 -33.58
CA ALA A 253 -3.42 7.74 -32.89
C ALA A 253 -4.46 8.88 -32.88
N LEU A 254 -5.40 8.91 -33.84
CA LEU A 254 -6.55 9.84 -33.82
C LEU A 254 -7.52 9.52 -32.68
N LEU A 255 -7.64 8.24 -32.31
CA LEU A 255 -8.55 7.81 -31.24
C LEU A 255 -8.00 8.19 -29.86
N GLU A 256 -6.70 8.12 -29.60
CA GLU A 256 -6.15 8.41 -28.26
C GLU A 256 -4.95 9.37 -28.30
N PRO A 257 -5.14 10.59 -28.84
CA PRO A 257 -4.05 11.52 -29.10
C PRO A 257 -3.33 12.00 -27.84
N GLU A 258 -4.01 12.02 -26.70
CA GLU A 258 -3.41 12.40 -25.42
C GLU A 258 -2.39 11.36 -24.95
N ASP A 259 -2.73 10.07 -25.06
CA ASP A 259 -1.93 8.95 -24.56
C ASP A 259 -0.90 8.44 -25.58
N ARG A 260 -1.18 8.57 -26.88
CA ARG A 260 -0.37 7.99 -27.97
C ARG A 260 0.56 8.95 -28.69
N LEU A 261 0.51 10.26 -28.39
CA LEU A 261 1.37 11.26 -29.04
C LEU A 261 2.22 12.04 -28.03
N ARG A 262 3.48 12.23 -28.38
CA ARG A 262 4.43 13.10 -27.67
C ARG A 262 5.26 13.91 -28.66
N LEU A 263 5.38 15.22 -28.43
CA LEU A 263 6.04 16.14 -29.35
C LEU A 263 7.51 16.34 -28.93
N GLY A 264 8.45 15.96 -29.80
CA GLY A 264 9.89 16.02 -29.50
C GLY A 264 10.34 15.05 -28.40
N ASP A 265 11.54 15.27 -27.84
CA ASP A 265 12.20 14.32 -26.93
C ASP A 265 12.08 14.65 -25.44
N GLU A 266 11.55 15.82 -25.06
CA GLU A 266 11.57 16.28 -23.66
C GLU A 266 10.89 15.29 -22.69
N TRP A 267 9.80 14.66 -23.12
CA TRP A 267 9.06 13.67 -22.33
C TRP A 267 9.85 12.39 -22.03
N LEU A 268 10.95 12.11 -22.74
CA LEU A 268 11.75 10.90 -22.53
C LEU A 268 12.44 10.91 -21.16
N THR A 269 12.70 12.09 -20.60
CA THR A 269 13.26 12.22 -19.24
C THR A 269 12.21 12.02 -18.15
N GLU A 270 10.92 12.09 -18.51
CA GLU A 270 9.78 11.90 -17.62
C GLU A 270 9.27 10.44 -17.61
N LEU A 271 9.82 9.59 -18.50
CA LEU A 271 9.51 8.16 -18.55
C LEU A 271 9.85 7.49 -17.22
N THR A 272 8.83 6.97 -16.54
CA THR A 272 9.02 6.17 -15.34
C THR A 272 9.48 4.76 -15.75
N PRO A 273 10.67 4.30 -15.34
CA PRO A 273 11.11 2.94 -15.61
C PRO A 273 10.21 1.92 -14.90
N LYS A 274 9.87 0.82 -15.57
CA LYS A 274 8.92 -0.17 -15.06
C LYS A 274 9.57 -1.53 -14.96
N THR A 275 9.26 -2.22 -13.86
CA THR A 275 9.49 -3.66 -13.80
C THR A 275 8.38 -4.36 -14.57
N HIS A 276 8.72 -5.17 -15.56
CA HIS A 276 7.74 -5.82 -16.44
C HIS A 276 8.23 -7.17 -16.95
N PHE A 277 7.31 -8.10 -17.17
CA PHE A 277 7.60 -9.33 -17.93
C PHE A 277 7.84 -8.95 -19.38
N SER A 278 8.99 -9.31 -19.94
CA SER A 278 9.41 -8.91 -21.28
C SER A 278 9.32 -10.05 -22.30
N GLN A 279 9.37 -11.31 -21.86
CA GLN A 279 9.23 -12.48 -22.71
C GLN A 279 8.73 -13.71 -21.94
N ILE A 280 7.93 -14.55 -22.60
CA ILE A 280 7.57 -15.90 -22.14
C ILE A 280 7.91 -16.90 -23.26
N ASP A 281 8.80 -17.84 -22.96
CA ASP A 281 9.12 -18.97 -23.83
C ASP A 281 8.47 -20.23 -23.27
N LEU A 282 7.71 -20.95 -24.10
CA LEU A 282 6.93 -22.12 -23.67
C LEU A 282 6.88 -23.20 -24.75
N GLU A 283 6.93 -24.46 -24.33
CA GLU A 283 6.84 -25.65 -25.18
C GLU A 283 6.46 -26.90 -24.36
N GLY A 284 5.72 -27.83 -24.97
CA GLY A 284 5.50 -29.17 -24.43
C GLY A 284 4.27 -29.32 -23.53
N THR A 285 4.15 -30.47 -22.87
CA THR A 285 2.97 -30.84 -22.06
C THR A 285 2.77 -29.90 -20.88
N ILE A 286 1.50 -29.66 -20.51
CA ILE A 286 1.11 -28.75 -19.40
C ILE A 286 0.90 -29.52 -18.08
N PHE A 287 0.41 -30.75 -18.18
CA PHE A 287 0.17 -31.63 -17.05
C PHE A 287 0.86 -32.96 -17.30
N ASP A 288 1.32 -33.59 -16.23
CA ASP A 288 1.95 -34.90 -16.30
C ASP A 288 0.93 -35.95 -16.79
N GLY A 289 1.30 -36.69 -17.83
CA GLY A 289 0.49 -37.78 -18.38
C GLY A 289 -0.75 -37.36 -19.19
N GLN A 290 -0.91 -36.06 -19.52
CA GLN A 290 -1.97 -35.58 -20.41
C GLN A 290 -1.41 -35.17 -21.78
N GLU A 291 -2.25 -35.26 -22.82
CA GLU A 291 -1.88 -34.90 -24.20
C GLU A 291 -1.86 -33.39 -24.46
N ILE A 292 -2.55 -32.61 -23.62
CA ILE A 292 -2.61 -31.14 -23.71
C ILE A 292 -1.24 -30.48 -23.53
N ARG A 293 -0.88 -29.65 -24.52
CA ARG A 293 0.45 -29.07 -24.64
C ARG A 293 0.44 -27.68 -25.22
N PHE A 294 1.49 -26.93 -24.91
CA PHE A 294 1.81 -25.70 -25.60
C PHE A 294 2.62 -25.96 -26.87
N LYS A 295 2.21 -25.31 -27.96
CA LYS A 295 3.04 -25.19 -29.16
C LYS A 295 4.28 -24.36 -28.81
N LYS A 296 5.45 -24.80 -29.29
CA LYS A 296 6.71 -24.06 -29.17
C LYS A 296 6.54 -22.61 -29.64
N LEU A 297 6.72 -21.67 -28.72
CA LEU A 297 6.56 -20.25 -29.01
C LEU A 297 7.40 -19.39 -28.06
N SER A 298 7.92 -18.30 -28.59
CA SER A 298 8.48 -17.18 -27.84
C SER A 298 7.54 -16.00 -27.95
N ILE A 299 6.93 -15.59 -26.83
CA ILE A 299 5.95 -14.53 -26.75
C ILE A 299 6.63 -13.31 -26.13
N PRO A 300 7.03 -12.31 -26.93
CA PRO A 300 7.53 -11.07 -26.37
C PRO A 300 6.34 -10.25 -25.83
N LEU A 301 6.52 -9.62 -24.69
CA LEU A 301 5.45 -8.90 -23.98
C LEU A 301 5.69 -7.38 -24.00
N ASN A 302 4.60 -6.61 -24.10
CA ASN A 302 4.63 -5.17 -23.96
C ASN A 302 4.78 -4.74 -22.50
N GLN A 303 5.56 -3.69 -22.22
CA GLN A 303 5.78 -3.18 -20.88
C GLN A 303 4.56 -2.45 -20.26
N ASP A 304 3.57 -2.08 -21.07
CA ASP A 304 2.38 -1.35 -20.66
C ASP A 304 1.21 -2.32 -20.46
N MET A 305 0.21 -2.34 -21.34
CA MET A 305 -0.94 -3.23 -21.19
C MET A 305 -0.94 -4.40 -22.19
N VAL A 306 -1.07 -5.62 -21.65
CA VAL A 306 -1.21 -6.87 -22.39
C VAL A 306 -2.58 -7.49 -22.08
N ALA A 307 -3.40 -7.68 -23.12
CA ALA A 307 -4.68 -8.36 -23.01
C ALA A 307 -4.61 -9.76 -23.62
N ILE A 308 -4.90 -10.78 -22.83
CA ILE A 308 -4.97 -12.18 -23.26
C ILE A 308 -6.45 -12.55 -23.44
N ILE A 309 -6.82 -12.92 -24.65
CA ILE A 309 -8.21 -13.19 -25.06
C ILE A 309 -8.33 -14.56 -25.74
N GLY A 310 -9.55 -15.05 -25.89
CA GLY A 310 -9.82 -16.39 -26.39
C GLY A 310 -11.16 -16.94 -25.91
N GLY A 311 -11.71 -17.91 -26.64
CA GLY A 311 -12.93 -18.61 -26.25
C GLY A 311 -12.80 -19.39 -24.93
N ARG A 312 -13.89 -20.02 -24.48
CA ARG A 312 -13.84 -20.91 -23.32
C ARG A 312 -12.96 -22.13 -23.63
N GLY A 313 -12.10 -22.54 -22.70
CA GLY A 313 -11.23 -23.70 -22.87
C GLY A 313 -10.03 -23.53 -23.80
N THR A 314 -9.73 -22.31 -24.27
CA THR A 314 -8.61 -22.07 -25.21
C THR A 314 -7.23 -21.94 -24.55
N GLY A 315 -7.15 -22.05 -23.21
CA GLY A 315 -5.88 -22.02 -22.47
C GLY A 315 -5.45 -20.65 -21.94
N LYS A 316 -6.34 -19.64 -21.90
CA LYS A 316 -6.03 -18.30 -21.37
C LYS A 316 -5.50 -18.33 -19.92
N SER A 317 -6.26 -18.90 -19.00
CA SER A 317 -5.86 -19.04 -17.59
C SER A 317 -4.69 -20.00 -17.42
N LEU A 318 -4.56 -21.03 -18.29
CA LEU A 318 -3.40 -21.93 -18.26
C LEU A 318 -2.08 -21.21 -18.53
N LEU A 319 -2.08 -20.14 -19.36
CA LEU A 319 -0.90 -19.29 -19.54
C LEU A 319 -0.53 -18.57 -18.25
N LEU A 320 -1.51 -18.06 -17.51
CA LEU A 320 -1.28 -17.39 -16.23
C LEU A 320 -0.90 -18.37 -15.12
N ASP A 321 -1.49 -19.55 -15.10
CA ASP A 321 -1.11 -20.65 -14.20
C ASP A 321 0.36 -21.04 -14.44
N ALA A 322 0.76 -21.15 -15.71
CA ALA A 322 2.15 -21.41 -16.09
C ALA A 322 3.08 -20.27 -15.65
N LEU A 323 2.71 -19.01 -15.92
CA LEU A 323 3.46 -17.84 -15.44
C LEU A 323 3.65 -17.91 -13.91
N ARG A 324 2.56 -18.18 -13.18
CA ARG A 324 2.54 -18.24 -11.72
C ARG A 324 3.35 -19.41 -11.16
N SER A 325 3.44 -20.55 -11.85
CA SER A 325 4.21 -21.71 -11.36
C SER A 325 5.72 -21.44 -11.22
N ARG A 326 6.23 -20.36 -11.83
CA ARG A 326 7.62 -19.91 -11.67
C ARG A 326 7.87 -18.98 -10.49
N PHE A 327 6.84 -18.46 -9.83
CA PHE A 327 6.97 -17.50 -8.73
C PHE A 327 6.25 -18.00 -7.47
N ALA A 328 7.00 -18.68 -6.60
CA ALA A 328 6.51 -19.13 -5.31
C ALA A 328 6.26 -17.92 -4.38
N GLY A 329 5.13 -17.90 -3.65
CA GLY A 329 4.75 -16.79 -2.76
C GLY A 329 3.65 -15.86 -3.28
N THR A 330 3.33 -15.90 -4.59
CA THR A 330 2.23 -15.11 -5.20
C THR A 330 0.81 -15.59 -4.85
N ALA A 331 0.68 -16.57 -3.96
CA ALA A 331 -0.61 -17.10 -3.53
C ALA A 331 -1.14 -16.40 -2.28
N THR A 332 -2.21 -15.61 -2.45
CA THR A 332 -3.15 -15.28 -1.39
C THR A 332 -3.75 -16.57 -0.82
N ARG A 333 -3.80 -16.69 0.52
CA ARG A 333 -4.45 -17.83 1.20
C ARG A 333 -5.90 -17.91 0.71
N GLY A 334 -6.28 -19.05 0.13
CA GLY A 334 -7.65 -19.29 -0.37
C GLY A 334 -7.81 -19.37 -1.89
N SER A 335 -6.75 -19.13 -2.68
CA SER A 335 -6.75 -19.46 -4.11
C SER A 335 -6.51 -20.96 -4.30
N GLU A 336 -7.44 -21.67 -4.94
CA GLU A 336 -7.20 -23.05 -5.39
C GLU A 336 -6.20 -22.97 -6.54
N GLN A 337 -4.94 -23.29 -6.26
CA GLN A 337 -3.90 -23.27 -7.26
C GLN A 337 -4.04 -24.53 -8.12
N ARG A 338 -4.27 -24.34 -9.43
CA ARG A 338 -4.18 -25.45 -10.38
C ARG A 338 -2.70 -25.79 -10.56
N GLU A 339 -2.32 -27.00 -10.18
CA GLU A 339 -0.95 -27.48 -10.33
C GLU A 339 -0.67 -27.74 -11.82
N VAL A 340 0.24 -26.94 -12.39
CA VAL A 340 0.69 -27.06 -13.78
C VAL A 340 2.18 -27.39 -13.81
N ASN A 341 2.56 -28.35 -14.64
CA ASN A 341 3.94 -28.79 -14.85
C ASN A 341 4.30 -28.69 -16.33
N VAL A 342 4.67 -27.47 -16.74
CA VAL A 342 4.99 -27.19 -18.14
C VAL A 342 6.39 -27.71 -18.45
N GLN A 343 6.50 -28.58 -19.46
CA GLN A 343 7.75 -29.25 -19.84
C GLN A 343 8.91 -28.28 -20.10
N TYR A 344 8.66 -27.21 -20.86
CA TYR A 344 9.61 -26.12 -21.08
C TYR A 344 8.91 -24.79 -20.86
N LEU A 345 9.40 -24.02 -19.88
CA LEU A 345 8.90 -22.68 -19.59
C LEU A 345 10.03 -21.80 -19.06
N SER A 346 10.25 -20.67 -19.71
CA SER A 346 11.21 -19.63 -19.33
C SER A 346 10.52 -18.27 -19.37
N ILE A 347 10.67 -17.48 -18.32
CA ILE A 347 10.09 -16.13 -18.22
C ILE A 347 11.22 -15.13 -18.06
N GLU A 348 11.24 -14.09 -18.91
CA GLU A 348 12.15 -12.96 -18.79
C GLU A 348 11.40 -11.77 -18.17
N LEU A 349 12.05 -11.10 -17.22
CA LEU A 349 11.56 -9.91 -16.54
C LEU A 349 12.64 -8.84 -16.56
N ASP A 350 12.27 -7.66 -17.06
CA ASP A 350 13.11 -6.48 -17.11
C ASP A 350 12.81 -5.63 -15.87
N LYS A 351 13.84 -5.35 -15.06
CA LYS A 351 13.73 -4.48 -13.89
C LYS A 351 13.77 -3.01 -14.31
N ALA A 352 13.26 -2.14 -13.43
CA ALA A 352 13.29 -0.69 -13.60
C ALA A 352 14.71 -0.10 -13.79
N ASN A 353 15.77 -0.77 -13.34
CA ASN A 353 17.17 -0.36 -13.54
C ASN A 353 17.78 -0.86 -14.88
N GLY A 354 16.99 -1.55 -15.73
CA GLY A 354 17.45 -2.15 -16.99
C GLY A 354 18.07 -3.55 -16.85
N GLU A 355 18.21 -4.08 -15.63
CA GLU A 355 18.68 -5.45 -15.42
C GLU A 355 17.61 -6.46 -15.84
N LYS A 356 18.04 -7.52 -16.54
CA LYS A 356 17.15 -8.61 -16.96
C LYS A 356 17.31 -9.82 -16.05
N MET A 357 16.19 -10.38 -15.61
CA MET A 357 16.14 -11.64 -14.88
C MET A 357 15.43 -12.71 -15.70
N ARG A 358 15.95 -13.93 -15.65
CA ARG A 358 15.38 -15.09 -16.32
C ARG A 358 15.00 -16.15 -15.31
N PHE A 359 13.78 -16.69 -15.46
CA PHE A 359 13.20 -17.69 -14.58
C PHE A 359 12.91 -18.97 -15.38
N ASP A 360 13.87 -19.89 -15.40
CA ASP A 360 13.74 -21.21 -16.03
C ASP A 360 13.21 -22.28 -15.05
N ALA A 361 13.17 -21.95 -13.74
CA ALA A 361 12.70 -22.81 -12.65
C ALA A 361 11.93 -21.98 -11.60
N PRO A 362 11.14 -22.61 -10.71
CA PRO A 362 10.45 -21.90 -9.64
C PRO A 362 11.42 -21.11 -8.74
N SER A 363 11.08 -19.86 -8.45
CA SER A 363 11.85 -18.95 -7.59
C SER A 363 11.00 -18.44 -6.44
N GLU A 364 11.57 -18.42 -5.23
CA GLU A 364 10.97 -17.82 -4.02
C GLU A 364 11.35 -16.34 -3.84
N GLY A 365 12.23 -15.80 -4.70
CA GLY A 365 12.85 -14.48 -4.51
C GLY A 365 12.10 -13.31 -5.16
N TYR A 366 10.99 -13.54 -5.85
CA TYR A 366 10.27 -12.48 -6.56
C TYR A 366 8.75 -12.67 -6.48
N GLU A 367 8.05 -11.61 -6.03
CA GLU A 367 6.59 -11.55 -5.96
C GLU A 367 6.05 -10.50 -6.93
N TYR A 368 4.88 -10.77 -7.52
CA TYR A 368 4.13 -9.81 -8.32
C TYR A 368 2.65 -9.82 -7.93
N LEU A 369 1.94 -8.78 -8.34
CA LEU A 369 0.54 -8.60 -7.98
C LEU A 369 -0.37 -9.45 -8.88
N HIS A 370 -0.88 -10.56 -8.36
CA HIS A 370 -1.78 -11.46 -9.09
C HIS A 370 -3.18 -11.48 -8.46
N VAL A 371 -4.23 -11.40 -9.27
CA VAL A 371 -5.63 -11.71 -8.89
C VAL A 371 -6.16 -12.82 -9.79
N SER A 372 -6.43 -13.98 -9.20
CA SER A 372 -6.89 -15.17 -9.91
C SER A 372 -8.40 -15.13 -10.14
N GLN A 373 -8.88 -15.89 -11.11
CA GLN A 373 -10.32 -16.00 -11.40
C GLN A 373 -11.09 -16.47 -10.16
N GLY A 374 -12.12 -15.72 -9.76
CA GLY A 374 -12.99 -16.07 -8.63
C GLY A 374 -12.36 -15.84 -7.25
N GLU A 375 -11.11 -15.36 -7.19
CA GLU A 375 -10.40 -15.06 -5.93
C GLU A 375 -11.17 -14.01 -5.13
N ILE A 376 -11.59 -12.95 -5.81
CA ILE A 376 -12.32 -11.85 -5.18
C ILE A 376 -13.66 -12.35 -4.64
N LYS A 377 -14.42 -13.13 -5.43
CA LYS A 377 -15.70 -13.67 -4.98
C LYS A 377 -15.56 -14.58 -3.76
N LYS A 378 -14.51 -15.41 -3.68
CA LYS A 378 -14.20 -16.24 -2.51
C LYS A 378 -13.88 -15.37 -1.28
N LEU A 379 -12.98 -14.40 -1.43
CA LEU A 379 -12.66 -13.45 -0.36
C LEU A 379 -13.90 -12.68 0.10
N CYS A 380 -14.78 -12.28 -0.82
CA CYS A 380 -16.01 -11.55 -0.51
C CYS A 380 -17.06 -12.41 0.20
N GLN A 381 -17.04 -13.73 0.07
CA GLN A 381 -17.97 -14.60 0.80
C GLN A 381 -17.59 -14.73 2.28
N GLU A 382 -16.34 -14.46 2.64
CA GLU A 382 -15.82 -14.54 4.01
C GLU A 382 -15.25 -13.19 4.47
N PRO A 383 -16.06 -12.31 5.11
CA PRO A 383 -15.64 -10.96 5.51
C PRO A 383 -14.36 -10.91 6.35
N GLY A 384 -14.09 -11.95 7.16
CA GLY A 384 -12.87 -12.08 7.94
C GLY A 384 -11.60 -12.17 7.10
N LEU A 385 -11.62 -12.93 5.99
CA LEU A 385 -10.46 -13.11 5.10
C LEU A 385 -10.06 -11.79 4.42
N ILE A 386 -11.04 -11.00 3.96
CA ILE A 386 -10.77 -9.68 3.39
C ILE A 386 -10.10 -8.79 4.43
N SER A 387 -10.65 -8.71 5.64
CA SER A 387 -10.07 -7.84 6.68
C SER A 387 -8.61 -8.22 6.99
N ASP A 388 -8.29 -9.50 7.06
CA ASP A 388 -6.95 -9.97 7.35
C ASP A 388 -5.98 -9.72 6.19
N GLU A 389 -6.43 -9.89 4.95
CA GLU A 389 -5.63 -9.57 3.77
C GLU A 389 -5.34 -8.07 3.69
N ILE A 390 -6.30 -7.21 4.02
CA ILE A 390 -6.09 -5.76 4.08
C ILE A 390 -5.06 -5.37 5.15
N LYS A 391 -5.16 -5.95 6.35
CA LYS A 391 -4.18 -5.69 7.42
C LYS A 391 -2.77 -6.08 6.98
N LYS A 392 -2.64 -7.20 6.26
CA LYS A 392 -1.37 -7.65 5.67
C LYS A 392 -0.86 -6.65 4.63
N MET A 393 -1.71 -6.21 3.69
CA MET A 393 -1.36 -5.24 2.67
C MET A 393 -0.87 -3.90 3.27
N LEU A 394 -1.51 -3.46 4.35
CA LEU A 394 -1.15 -2.24 5.07
C LEU A 394 0.04 -2.42 6.04
N ARG A 395 0.60 -3.62 6.14
CA ARG A 395 1.67 -3.98 7.09
C ARG A 395 1.32 -3.58 8.53
N LEU A 396 0.05 -3.71 8.90
CA LEU A 396 -0.40 -3.48 10.26
C LEU A 396 0.05 -4.67 11.12
N THR A 397 1.32 -4.67 11.53
CA THR A 397 1.85 -5.64 12.49
C THR A 397 1.15 -5.45 13.84
N PRO A 398 0.89 -6.52 14.61
CA PRO A 398 0.61 -6.37 16.02
C PRO A 398 1.90 -5.92 16.70
N ILE A 399 2.12 -4.60 16.78
CA ILE A 399 3.29 -4.04 17.45
C ILE A 399 3.20 -4.36 18.95
N HIS A 400 4.21 -5.06 19.43
CA HIS A 400 4.40 -5.47 20.81
C HIS A 400 5.18 -4.37 21.54
N GLU A 401 4.50 -3.29 21.89
CA GLU A 401 5.06 -2.19 22.70
C GLU A 401 4.25 -2.03 23.98
N ALA A 402 4.57 -2.86 24.97
CA ALA A 402 4.11 -2.68 26.35
C ALA A 402 5.07 -3.30 27.38
N GLY A 403 6.32 -3.63 27.01
CA GLY A 403 7.21 -4.40 27.89
C GLY A 403 7.37 -3.78 29.29
N ASP A 404 7.50 -2.46 29.36
CA ASP A 404 7.68 -1.75 30.62
C ASP A 404 6.38 -1.68 31.45
N THR A 405 5.24 -1.35 30.85
CA THR A 405 3.94 -1.30 31.56
C THR A 405 3.45 -2.69 31.99
N VAL A 406 3.72 -3.74 31.19
CA VAL A 406 3.43 -5.13 31.53
C VAL A 406 4.21 -5.56 32.78
N ALA A 407 5.52 -5.28 32.81
CA ALA A 407 6.37 -5.62 33.95
C ALA A 407 5.96 -4.84 35.21
N GLN A 408 5.68 -3.55 35.09
CA GLN A 408 5.24 -2.71 36.21
C GLN A 408 3.89 -3.16 36.80
N LEU A 409 2.93 -3.55 35.95
CA LEU A 409 1.65 -4.09 36.42
C LEU A 409 1.85 -5.44 37.10
N ALA A 410 2.65 -6.35 36.53
CA ALA A 410 2.92 -7.64 37.13
C ALA A 410 3.56 -7.51 38.53
N GLU A 411 4.55 -6.64 38.69
CA GLU A 411 5.19 -6.37 39.97
C GLU A 411 4.22 -5.75 40.99
N ASN A 412 3.40 -4.78 40.55
CA ASN A 412 2.38 -4.17 41.37
C ASN A 412 1.36 -5.20 41.92
N LEU A 413 0.91 -6.12 41.06
CA LEU A 413 0.01 -7.21 41.43
C LEU A 413 0.64 -8.15 42.46
N ASN A 414 1.94 -8.43 42.35
CA ASN A 414 2.67 -9.24 43.33
C ASN A 414 2.79 -8.54 44.70
N ILE A 415 3.05 -7.22 44.72
CA ILE A 415 3.07 -6.44 45.96
C ILE A 415 1.71 -6.49 46.67
N TRP A 416 0.61 -6.35 45.92
CA TRP A 416 -0.74 -6.44 46.47
C TRP A 416 -1.02 -7.82 47.09
N ARG A 417 -0.64 -8.90 46.38
CA ARG A 417 -0.76 -10.28 46.88
C ARG A 417 0.01 -10.50 48.17
N ALA A 418 1.29 -10.10 48.18
CA ALA A 418 2.15 -10.24 49.34
C ALA A 418 1.62 -9.46 50.55
N TRP A 419 1.02 -8.28 50.34
CA TRP A 419 0.36 -7.53 51.41
C TRP A 419 -0.90 -8.22 51.93
N ARG A 420 -1.76 -8.73 51.03
CA ARG A 420 -2.98 -9.43 51.43
C ARG A 420 -2.67 -10.71 52.22
N GLU A 421 -1.72 -11.52 51.76
CA GLU A 421 -1.27 -12.72 52.48
C GLU A 421 -0.68 -12.35 53.86
N PHE A 422 0.19 -11.33 53.90
CA PHE A 422 0.79 -10.86 55.15
C PHE A 422 -0.26 -10.36 56.15
N SER A 423 -1.20 -9.52 55.72
CA SER A 423 -2.22 -8.92 56.59
C SER A 423 -3.27 -9.93 57.08
N LEU A 424 -3.57 -10.96 56.28
CA LEU A 424 -4.51 -12.02 56.65
C LEU A 424 -3.88 -13.14 57.47
N TYR A 425 -2.55 -13.21 57.56
CA TYR A 425 -1.84 -14.23 58.33
C TYR A 425 -2.37 -14.32 59.77
N ARG A 426 -2.58 -15.56 60.21
CA ARG A 426 -3.01 -15.92 61.56
C ARG A 426 -1.97 -16.86 62.17
N ASN A 427 -1.67 -16.69 63.46
CA ASN A 427 -0.83 -17.63 64.20
C ASN A 427 -1.56 -18.94 64.50
N GLU A 428 -0.89 -19.87 65.20
CA GLU A 428 -1.45 -21.16 65.63
C GLU A 428 -2.71 -21.04 66.51
N HIS A 429 -2.92 -19.89 67.14
CA HIS A 429 -4.11 -19.58 67.95
C HIS A 429 -5.20 -18.83 67.17
N SER A 430 -5.09 -18.76 65.83
CA SER A 430 -6.02 -18.05 64.95
C SER A 430 -6.09 -16.53 65.20
N GLU A 431 -5.04 -15.94 65.77
CA GLU A 431 -4.98 -14.50 66.06
C GLU A 431 -4.33 -13.70 64.90
N PRO A 432 -4.85 -12.51 64.59
CA PRO A 432 -4.33 -11.65 63.53
C PRO A 432 -3.07 -10.91 63.96
N VAL A 433 -1.93 -11.62 63.94
CA VAL A 433 -0.66 -11.09 64.47
C VAL A 433 -0.14 -9.88 63.70
N ASN A 434 -0.43 -9.77 62.40
CA ASN A 434 0.03 -8.65 61.57
C ASN A 434 -0.91 -7.44 61.60
N THR A 435 -1.49 -7.13 62.76
CA THR A 435 -2.36 -5.96 62.96
C THR A 435 -1.79 -5.02 63.99
N ARG A 436 -1.96 -3.70 63.77
CA ARG A 436 -1.53 -2.67 64.74
C ARG A 436 -2.12 -2.91 66.12
N LYS A 437 -3.41 -3.27 66.17
CA LYS A 437 -4.13 -3.55 67.42
C LYS A 437 -3.49 -4.69 68.22
N PHE A 438 -3.15 -5.80 67.57
CA PHE A 438 -2.54 -6.96 68.24
C PHE A 438 -1.15 -6.60 68.79
N GLN A 439 -0.30 -5.97 67.98
CA GLN A 439 1.04 -5.58 68.40
C GLN A 439 1.02 -4.52 69.52
N GLN A 440 0.11 -3.54 69.45
CA GLN A 440 -0.10 -2.56 70.52
C GLN A 440 -0.61 -3.20 71.82
N GLN A 441 -1.42 -4.26 71.73
CA GLN A 441 -1.86 -5.02 72.92
C GLN A 441 -0.69 -5.76 73.58
N ILE A 442 0.23 -6.34 72.79
CA ILE A 442 1.47 -6.95 73.32
C ILE A 442 2.30 -5.89 74.04
N ILE A 443 2.54 -4.74 73.40
CA ILE A 443 3.32 -3.64 73.99
C ILE A 443 2.69 -3.15 75.30
N ARG A 444 1.39 -2.87 75.28
CA ARG A 444 0.66 -2.40 76.48
C ARG A 444 0.68 -3.45 77.59
N GLY A 445 0.42 -4.72 77.28
CA GLY A 445 0.41 -5.79 78.28
C GLY A 445 1.79 -6.06 78.89
N ALA A 446 2.86 -5.91 78.11
CA ALA A 446 4.23 -5.98 78.61
C ALA A 446 4.57 -4.76 79.48
N GLN A 447 4.16 -3.56 79.06
CA GLN A 447 4.38 -2.32 79.81
C GLN A 447 3.67 -2.31 81.17
N GLU A 448 2.39 -2.70 81.21
CA GLU A 448 1.62 -2.81 82.47
C GLU A 448 2.29 -3.79 83.45
N LYS A 449 2.81 -4.92 82.97
CA LYS A 449 3.53 -5.89 83.80
C LYS A 449 4.86 -5.35 84.32
N ILE A 450 5.57 -4.54 83.53
CA ILE A 450 6.80 -3.86 83.97
C ILE A 450 6.47 -2.81 85.04
N GLU A 451 5.42 -2.02 84.85
CA GLU A 451 5.01 -0.99 85.81
C GLU A 451 4.62 -1.59 87.17
N VAL A 452 3.92 -2.73 87.18
CA VAL A 452 3.61 -3.48 88.41
C VAL A 452 4.86 -4.01 89.13
N LEU A 453 5.95 -4.27 88.40
CA LEU A 453 7.23 -4.75 88.94
C LEU A 453 8.16 -3.60 89.39
N THR A 454 7.78 -2.34 89.17
CA THR A 454 8.58 -1.15 89.54
C THR A 454 8.08 -0.48 90.83
N SER A 455 9.01 0.05 91.63
CA SER A 455 8.76 0.82 92.85
C SER A 455 9.56 2.14 92.85
N ASP A 456 9.20 3.12 93.69
CA ASP A 456 9.88 4.42 93.73
C ASP A 456 11.38 4.32 94.06
N ARG A 457 11.81 3.28 94.79
CA ARG A 457 13.19 3.10 95.21
C ARG A 457 14.09 2.50 94.13
N ASN A 458 13.55 1.75 93.18
CA ASN A 458 14.31 1.05 92.12
C ASN A 458 14.05 1.58 90.71
N LYS A 459 13.14 2.53 90.54
CA LYS A 459 12.73 3.09 89.24
C LYS A 459 13.89 3.54 88.36
N ALA A 460 14.82 4.34 88.89
CA ALA A 460 15.94 4.89 88.12
C ALA A 460 16.95 3.82 87.65
N LEU A 461 17.19 2.79 88.48
CA LEU A 461 18.06 1.67 88.13
C LEU A 461 17.38 0.72 87.13
N ILE A 462 16.07 0.49 87.26
CA ILE A 462 15.28 -0.27 86.28
C ILE A 462 15.22 0.48 84.94
N GLU A 463 15.07 1.80 84.93
CA GLU A 463 15.10 2.60 83.70
C GLU A 463 16.46 2.50 82.98
N THR A 464 17.56 2.61 83.71
CA THR A 464 18.92 2.43 83.15
C THR A 464 19.13 0.99 82.64
N PHE A 465 18.72 -0.03 83.41
CA PHE A 465 18.79 -1.44 83.00
C PHE A 465 17.94 -1.72 81.76
N ARG A 466 16.75 -1.11 81.65
CA ARG A 466 15.87 -1.20 80.48
C ARG A 466 16.51 -0.57 79.25
N GLU A 467 17.11 0.61 79.39
CA GLU A 467 17.78 1.28 78.26
C GLU A 467 19.01 0.52 77.78
N ASN A 468 19.81 -0.04 78.70
CA ASN A 468 20.95 -0.89 78.34
C ASN A 468 20.50 -2.19 77.69
N SER A 469 19.48 -2.87 78.24
CA SER A 469 18.89 -4.07 77.65
C SER A 469 18.33 -3.79 76.26
N ARG A 470 17.64 -2.66 76.06
CA ARG A 470 17.12 -2.23 74.76
C ARG A 470 18.22 -2.02 73.72
N ARG A 471 19.31 -1.34 74.12
CA ARG A 471 20.49 -1.17 73.26
C ARG A 471 21.12 -2.51 72.91
N GLN A 472 21.21 -3.42 73.87
CA GLN A 472 21.75 -4.76 73.69
C GLN A 472 20.90 -5.57 72.70
N THR A 473 19.57 -5.56 72.83
CA THR A 473 18.68 -6.22 71.86
C THR A 473 18.80 -5.60 70.46
N LEU A 474 18.85 -4.28 70.34
CA LEU A 474 18.99 -3.61 69.05
C LEU A 474 20.31 -3.99 68.36
N LEU A 475 21.40 -4.06 69.13
CA LEU A 475 22.70 -4.53 68.65
C LEU A 475 22.66 -6.00 68.23
N VAL A 476 22.00 -6.86 69.00
CA VAL A 476 21.79 -8.28 68.65
C VAL A 476 20.97 -8.43 67.36
N GLN A 477 19.88 -7.68 67.20
CA GLN A 477 19.09 -7.67 65.96
C GLN A 477 19.91 -7.17 64.77
N MET A 478 20.73 -6.13 64.96
CA MET A 478 21.59 -5.60 63.90
C MET A 478 22.72 -6.59 63.55
N ARG A 479 23.27 -7.30 64.53
CA ARG A 479 24.21 -8.41 64.32
C ARG A 479 23.56 -9.52 63.48
N ASP A 480 22.35 -9.93 63.82
CA ASP A 480 21.65 -11.00 63.09
C ASP A 480 21.35 -10.58 61.65
N LYS A 481 20.92 -9.32 61.43
CA LYS A 481 20.76 -8.74 60.08
C LYS A 481 22.07 -8.71 59.29
N LEU A 482 23.17 -8.24 59.90
CA LEU A 482 24.48 -8.21 59.24
C LEU A 482 25.01 -9.61 58.96
N THR A 483 24.67 -10.59 59.80
CA THR A 483 25.01 -12.00 59.58
C THR A 483 24.23 -12.56 58.39
N GLY A 484 22.94 -12.22 58.26
CA GLY A 484 22.13 -12.54 57.08
C GLY A 484 22.67 -11.90 55.80
N VAL A 485 22.95 -10.59 55.83
CA VAL A 485 23.54 -9.86 54.69
C VAL A 485 24.88 -10.48 54.28
N ARG A 486 25.72 -10.89 55.24
CA ARG A 486 26.98 -11.60 54.92
C ARG A 486 26.71 -12.92 54.20
N ALA A 487 25.72 -13.70 54.64
CA ALA A 487 25.34 -14.94 53.98
C ALA A 487 24.75 -14.72 52.58
N ASP A 488 23.94 -13.67 52.40
CA ASP A 488 23.37 -13.29 51.10
C ASP A 488 24.46 -12.82 50.13
N ILE A 489 25.43 -12.03 50.59
CA ILE A 489 26.60 -11.61 49.79
C ILE A 489 27.34 -12.85 49.29
N THR A 490 27.66 -13.79 50.18
CA THR A 490 28.34 -15.03 49.81
C THR A 490 27.52 -15.87 48.84
N THR A 491 26.20 -15.97 49.04
CA THR A 491 25.31 -16.76 48.17
C THR A 491 25.17 -16.12 46.79
N ALA A 492 25.03 -14.81 46.71
CA ALA A 492 24.92 -14.06 45.47
C ALA A 492 26.23 -14.13 44.66
N GLU A 493 27.37 -13.92 45.31
CA GLU A 493 28.70 -14.07 44.70
C GLU A 493 28.87 -15.47 44.12
N ASN A 494 28.55 -16.51 44.89
CA ASN A 494 28.64 -17.90 44.44
C ASN A 494 27.69 -18.21 43.27
N ASN A 495 26.43 -17.80 43.33
CA ASN A 495 25.43 -18.07 42.29
C ASN A 495 25.75 -17.34 40.98
N LEU A 496 26.16 -16.08 41.06
CA LEU A 496 26.57 -15.29 39.90
C LEU A 496 27.84 -15.87 39.28
N ASN A 497 28.85 -16.18 40.09
CA ASN A 497 30.10 -16.75 39.59
C ASN A 497 29.91 -18.15 39.01
N ALA A 498 29.00 -18.97 39.56
CA ALA A 498 28.63 -20.26 38.96
C ALA A 498 27.96 -20.08 37.59
N SER A 499 27.07 -19.09 37.45
CA SER A 499 26.40 -18.78 36.18
C SER A 499 27.39 -18.24 35.14
N ILE A 500 28.29 -17.34 35.55
CA ILE A 500 29.37 -16.79 34.70
C ILE A 500 30.32 -17.92 34.26
N ALA A 501 30.70 -18.82 35.17
CA ALA A 501 31.54 -19.97 34.85
C ALA A 501 30.87 -20.92 33.85
N ALA A 502 29.56 -21.17 33.98
CA ALA A 502 28.82 -22.00 33.03
C ALA A 502 28.78 -21.38 31.62
N ILE A 503 28.63 -20.05 31.52
CA ILE A 503 28.66 -19.34 30.23
C ILE A 503 30.07 -19.35 29.64
N ASN A 504 31.09 -19.05 30.44
CA ASN A 504 32.50 -19.07 30.03
C ASN A 504 32.98 -20.47 29.58
N ALA A 505 32.34 -21.55 30.05
CA ALA A 505 32.64 -22.92 29.65
C ALA A 505 32.03 -23.33 28.29
N SER A 506 31.10 -22.53 27.73
CA SER A 506 30.52 -22.80 26.41
C SER A 506 31.47 -22.32 25.29
N VAL A 507 31.80 -23.19 24.34
CA VAL A 507 32.97 -23.12 23.42
C VAL A 507 32.82 -22.10 22.26
N THR A 508 32.14 -20.96 22.48
CA THR A 508 31.82 -20.03 21.37
C THR A 508 32.21 -18.57 21.58
N THR A 509 32.87 -18.18 22.67
CA THR A 509 33.24 -16.77 22.93
C THR A 509 34.77 -16.54 22.93
N LYS A 510 35.22 -15.45 22.29
CA LYS A 510 36.64 -15.02 22.22
C LYS A 510 37.11 -14.26 23.47
N GLU A 511 36.18 -13.77 24.30
CA GLU A 511 36.46 -13.02 25.53
C GLU A 511 35.67 -13.64 26.69
N ALA A 512 36.35 -13.91 27.81
CA ALA A 512 35.75 -14.48 29.01
C ALA A 512 35.14 -13.37 29.88
N ILE A 513 33.96 -13.63 30.43
CA ILE A 513 33.29 -12.74 31.38
C ILE A 513 34.05 -12.82 32.72
N PRO A 514 34.50 -11.69 33.31
CA PRO A 514 35.20 -11.69 34.60
C PRO A 514 34.27 -12.12 35.75
N LEU A 515 34.86 -12.74 36.78
CA LEU A 515 34.14 -13.11 38.00
C LEU A 515 33.84 -11.88 38.87
N VAL A 516 32.74 -11.95 39.60
CA VAL A 516 32.32 -10.96 40.61
C VAL A 516 33.15 -11.18 41.88
N ASP A 517 33.70 -10.09 42.44
CA ASP A 517 34.44 -10.06 43.71
C ASP A 517 33.74 -9.10 44.69
N LEU A 518 33.24 -9.64 45.81
CA LEU A 518 32.58 -8.90 46.89
C LEU A 518 33.38 -8.92 48.21
N SER A 519 34.69 -9.15 48.13
CA SER A 519 35.58 -9.22 49.30
C SER A 519 35.56 -7.94 50.15
N ALA A 520 35.58 -6.76 49.53
CA ALA A 520 35.57 -5.47 50.23
C ALA A 520 34.30 -5.27 51.08
N GLN A 521 33.14 -5.67 50.57
CA GLN A 521 31.86 -5.61 51.29
C GLN A 521 31.83 -6.62 52.42
N THR A 522 32.35 -7.83 52.18
CA THR A 522 32.45 -8.90 53.19
C THR A 522 33.31 -8.46 54.38
N GLU A 523 34.44 -7.81 54.12
CA GLU A 523 35.34 -7.29 55.15
C GLU A 523 34.70 -6.13 55.94
N ALA A 524 34.02 -5.19 55.27
CA ALA A 524 33.30 -4.10 55.92
C ALA A 524 32.20 -4.62 56.86
N VAL A 525 31.46 -5.65 56.45
CA VAL A 525 30.44 -6.31 57.29
C VAL A 525 31.10 -7.02 58.47
N ALA A 526 32.23 -7.70 58.28
CA ALA A 526 32.97 -8.37 59.34
C ALA A 526 33.47 -7.39 60.42
N CYS A 527 34.06 -6.26 60.02
CA CYS A 527 34.50 -5.20 60.93
C CYS A 527 33.33 -4.64 61.76
N ARG A 528 32.16 -4.46 61.14
CA ARG A 528 30.98 -3.95 61.84
C ARG A 528 30.38 -4.97 62.81
N LEU A 529 30.41 -6.26 62.47
CA LEU A 529 30.02 -7.35 63.38
C LEU A 529 30.91 -7.39 64.63
N LEU A 530 32.23 -7.21 64.48
CA LEU A 530 33.16 -7.13 65.61
C LEU A 530 32.84 -5.96 66.54
N SER A 531 32.62 -4.77 65.98
CA SER A 531 32.24 -3.58 66.76
C SER A 531 30.93 -3.77 67.54
N ILE A 532 29.92 -4.39 66.93
CA ILE A 532 28.65 -4.69 67.59
C ILE A 532 28.86 -5.70 68.73
N GLN A 533 29.72 -6.70 68.54
CA GLN A 533 30.04 -7.70 69.55
C GLN A 533 30.73 -7.08 70.77
N GLU A 534 31.67 -6.14 70.55
CA GLU A 534 32.31 -5.39 71.64
C GLU A 534 31.29 -4.56 72.44
N GLN A 535 30.43 -3.79 71.75
CA GLN A 535 29.40 -2.98 72.41
C GLN A 535 28.39 -3.84 73.18
N THR A 536 27.98 -4.98 72.62
CA THR A 536 27.08 -5.94 73.29
C THR A 536 27.69 -6.49 74.57
N THR A 537 29.00 -6.76 74.55
CA THR A 537 29.75 -7.26 75.71
C THR A 537 29.88 -6.17 76.78
N GLN A 538 30.10 -4.91 76.39
CA GLN A 538 30.19 -3.79 77.32
C GLN A 538 28.86 -3.54 78.04
N PHE A 539 27.74 -3.45 77.32
CA PHE A 539 26.42 -3.28 77.94
C PHE A 539 26.03 -4.45 78.85
N GLY A 540 26.49 -5.68 78.53
CA GLY A 540 26.34 -6.82 79.42
C GLY A 540 27.03 -6.62 80.77
N ARG A 541 28.27 -6.10 80.76
CA ARG A 541 29.01 -5.77 81.99
C ARG A 541 28.35 -4.64 82.78
N ASP A 542 27.89 -3.59 82.10
CA ASP A 542 27.18 -2.47 82.74
C ASP A 542 25.89 -2.95 83.42
N ASN A 543 25.17 -3.91 82.79
CA ASN A 543 24.00 -4.55 83.39
C ASN A 543 24.35 -5.42 84.60
N ASP A 544 25.48 -6.15 84.57
CA ASP A 544 25.97 -6.93 85.71
C ASP A 544 26.34 -6.02 86.91
N GLU A 545 26.87 -4.83 86.66
CA GLU A 545 27.17 -3.82 87.69
C GLU A 545 25.90 -3.23 88.32
N ILE A 546 24.86 -2.98 87.51
CA ILE A 546 23.53 -2.59 88.00
C ILE A 546 22.95 -3.68 88.93
N ILE A 547 23.09 -4.96 88.55
CA ILE A 547 22.70 -6.10 89.39
C ILE A 547 23.49 -6.12 90.72
N GLY A 548 24.78 -5.79 90.68
CA GLY A 548 25.63 -5.62 91.87
C GLY A 548 25.12 -4.52 92.82
N THR A 549 24.82 -3.35 92.26
CA THR A 549 24.29 -2.19 93.01
C THR A 549 22.93 -2.50 93.67
N PHE A 550 22.09 -3.29 93.01
CA PHE A 550 20.84 -3.79 93.56
C PHE A 550 21.03 -4.69 94.79
N ARG A 551 22.08 -5.53 94.80
CA ARG A 551 22.40 -6.42 95.94
C ARG A 551 22.90 -5.63 97.15
N GLU A 552 23.67 -4.56 96.93
CA GLU A 552 24.19 -3.69 97.99
C GLU A 552 23.09 -2.89 98.71
N GLN A 553 21.98 -2.57 98.03
CA GLN A 553 20.84 -1.86 98.61
C GLN A 553 19.94 -2.73 99.54
N GLY A 554 20.30 -4.00 99.79
CA GLY A 554 19.65 -4.86 100.78
C GLY A 554 18.38 -5.58 100.30
N LEU A 555 18.11 -5.60 99.00
CA LEU A 555 16.96 -6.26 98.40
C LEU A 555 17.31 -7.71 98.00
N GLY A 556 17.56 -8.55 99.00
CA GLY A 556 18.53 -9.64 98.88
C GLY A 556 18.10 -11.04 98.38
N GLN A 557 16.89 -11.32 97.87
CA GLN A 557 16.58 -12.73 97.49
C GLN A 557 15.83 -13.00 96.17
N ASP A 558 15.16 -12.03 95.53
CA ASP A 558 14.38 -12.31 94.28
C ASP A 558 14.56 -11.28 93.15
N ILE A 559 15.67 -10.53 93.14
CA ILE A 559 15.93 -9.49 92.12
C ILE A 559 16.32 -10.07 90.76
N THR A 560 17.10 -11.17 90.73
CA THR A 560 17.53 -11.78 89.47
C THR A 560 16.33 -12.24 88.64
N GLY A 561 15.36 -12.93 89.26
CA GLY A 561 14.14 -13.37 88.61
C GLY A 561 13.20 -12.22 88.20
N LEU A 562 13.24 -11.09 88.92
CA LEU A 562 12.51 -9.87 88.54
C LEU A 562 13.14 -9.20 87.32
N LEU A 563 14.46 -9.02 87.29
CA LEU A 563 15.18 -8.41 86.16
C LEU A 563 15.13 -9.28 84.91
N GLU A 564 15.17 -10.61 85.04
CA GLU A 564 14.93 -11.55 83.94
C GLU A 564 13.53 -11.38 83.32
N LYS A 565 12.48 -11.22 84.15
CA LYS A 565 11.12 -10.96 83.68
C LYS A 565 10.98 -9.57 83.04
N VAL A 566 11.62 -8.54 83.60
CA VAL A 566 11.66 -7.20 83.00
C VAL A 566 12.37 -7.23 81.64
N HIS A 567 13.49 -7.93 81.53
CA HIS A 567 14.20 -8.13 80.27
C HIS A 567 13.34 -8.89 79.24
N GLU A 568 12.63 -9.94 79.65
CA GLU A 568 11.73 -10.69 78.79
C GLU A 568 10.55 -9.83 78.27
N TYR A 569 9.89 -9.07 79.14
CA TYR A 569 8.82 -8.17 78.71
C TYR A 569 9.34 -7.03 77.82
N GLN A 570 10.53 -6.50 78.11
CA GLN A 570 11.18 -5.48 77.29
C GLN A 570 11.52 -6.02 75.88
N ARG A 571 12.03 -7.26 75.80
CA ARG A 571 12.26 -7.96 74.52
C ARG A 571 10.96 -8.18 73.74
N GLN A 572 9.87 -8.52 74.42
CA GLN A 572 8.55 -8.66 73.80
C GLN A 572 8.05 -7.34 73.21
N MET A 573 8.24 -6.21 73.91
CA MET A 573 7.91 -4.88 73.40
C MET A 573 8.72 -4.54 72.14
N GLU A 574 10.03 -4.77 72.14
CA GLU A 574 10.92 -4.45 71.01
C GLU A 574 10.63 -5.28 69.76
N LEU A 575 10.28 -6.56 69.93
CA LEU A 575 9.84 -7.41 68.83
C LEU A 575 8.50 -6.92 68.24
N ALA A 576 7.55 -6.54 69.10
CA ALA A 576 6.27 -5.99 68.67
C ALA A 576 6.41 -4.62 67.98
N GLU A 577 7.30 -3.75 68.45
CA GLU A 577 7.64 -2.47 67.80
C GLU A 577 8.28 -2.69 66.42
N THR A 578 9.19 -3.66 66.31
CA THR A 578 9.80 -4.03 65.02
C THR A 578 8.74 -4.53 64.03
N HIS A 579 7.79 -5.35 64.50
CA HIS A 579 6.65 -5.81 63.70
C HIS A 579 5.73 -4.65 63.29
N LEU A 580 5.48 -3.67 64.16
CA LEU A 580 4.72 -2.47 63.82
C LEU A 580 5.39 -1.70 62.68
N HIS A 581 6.71 -1.51 62.74
CA HIS A 581 7.44 -0.85 61.65
C HIS A 581 7.37 -1.62 60.33
N GLU A 582 7.40 -2.96 60.37
CA GLU A 582 7.20 -3.77 59.17
C GLU A 582 5.78 -3.63 58.60
N ILE A 583 4.75 -3.67 59.45
CA ILE A 583 3.36 -3.43 59.06
C ILE A 583 3.24 -2.05 58.40
N GLU A 584 3.79 -1.01 59.02
CA GLU A 584 3.76 0.36 58.46
C GLU A 584 4.47 0.47 57.11
N ARG A 585 5.62 -0.20 56.95
CA ARG A 585 6.38 -0.20 55.70
C ARG A 585 5.57 -0.87 54.58
N ARG A 586 5.03 -2.06 54.83
CA ARG A 586 4.26 -2.83 53.84
C ARG A 586 2.92 -2.15 53.54
N GLU A 587 2.26 -1.55 54.53
CA GLU A 587 1.04 -0.76 54.36
C GLU A 587 1.29 0.46 53.46
N ARG A 588 2.41 1.19 53.65
CA ARG A 588 2.80 2.29 52.75
C ARG A 588 3.06 1.79 51.33
N GLN A 589 3.80 0.69 51.17
CA GLN A 589 4.06 0.10 49.84
C GLN A 589 2.77 -0.28 49.12
N TYR A 590 1.81 -0.87 49.84
CA TYR A 590 0.49 -1.18 49.32
C TYR A 590 -0.27 0.07 48.88
N GLN A 591 -0.32 1.13 49.72
CA GLN A 591 -1.01 2.38 49.37
C GLN A 591 -0.40 3.06 48.13
N THR A 592 0.93 3.20 48.09
CA THR A 592 1.63 3.70 46.88
C THR A 592 1.37 2.81 45.68
N GLY A 593 1.32 1.49 45.89
CA GLY A 593 0.98 0.51 44.87
C GLY A 593 -0.41 0.74 44.26
N LEU A 594 -1.42 1.10 45.06
CA LEU A 594 -2.77 1.37 44.53
C LEU A 594 -2.80 2.55 43.56
N GLU A 595 -2.14 3.65 43.91
CA GLU A 595 -2.04 4.85 43.07
C GLU A 595 -1.26 4.53 41.78
N GLN A 596 -0.14 3.81 41.91
CA GLN A 596 0.67 3.41 40.76
C GLN A 596 -0.10 2.46 39.83
N ARG A 597 -0.89 1.52 40.38
CA ARG A 597 -1.70 0.58 39.58
C ARG A 597 -2.67 1.31 38.68
N ALA A 598 -3.39 2.29 39.23
CA ALA A 598 -4.33 3.11 38.47
C ALA A 598 -3.63 3.88 37.35
N LYS A 599 -2.46 4.47 37.63
CA LYS A 599 -1.66 5.23 36.66
C LYS A 599 -1.15 4.34 35.52
N VAL A 600 -0.46 3.24 35.83
CA VAL A 600 0.12 2.35 34.82
C VAL A 600 -0.97 1.66 33.99
N ALA A 601 -2.11 1.31 34.62
CA ALA A 601 -3.26 0.78 33.88
C ALA A 601 -3.83 1.82 32.90
N ALA A 602 -3.94 3.09 33.30
CA ALA A 602 -4.38 4.16 32.39
C ALA A 602 -3.39 4.35 31.22
N GLU A 603 -2.09 4.39 31.50
CA GLU A 603 -1.04 4.49 30.47
C GLU A 603 -1.10 3.32 29.48
N PHE A 604 -1.33 2.10 29.97
CA PHE A 604 -1.50 0.92 29.11
C PHE A 604 -2.74 1.03 28.20
N ILE A 605 -3.89 1.46 28.75
CA ILE A 605 -5.11 1.67 27.97
C ILE A 605 -4.94 2.78 26.94
N ASP A 606 -4.27 3.88 27.30
CA ASP A 606 -3.98 4.99 26.39
C ASP A 606 -3.05 4.55 25.25
N GLY A 607 -2.00 3.77 25.56
CA GLY A 607 -1.13 3.15 24.55
C GLY A 607 -1.86 2.13 23.66
N LEU A 608 -2.84 1.41 24.20
CA LEU A 608 -3.67 0.51 23.41
C LEU A 608 -4.59 1.28 22.45
N LEU A 609 -5.18 2.39 22.91
CA LEU A 609 -6.10 3.21 22.11
C LEU A 609 -5.37 4.12 21.10
N SER A 610 -4.12 4.53 21.38
CA SER A 610 -3.29 5.28 20.43
C SER A 610 -3.01 4.51 19.15
N ARG A 611 -3.21 3.18 19.13
CA ARG A 611 -3.20 2.36 17.89
C ARG A 611 -4.17 2.87 16.83
N GLN A 612 -5.22 3.60 17.22
CA GLN A 612 -6.10 4.25 16.26
C GLN A 612 -5.32 5.20 15.34
N SER A 613 -4.49 6.08 15.90
CA SER A 613 -3.71 7.03 15.09
C SER A 613 -2.65 6.33 14.24
N VAL A 614 -2.15 5.17 14.66
CA VAL A 614 -1.21 4.35 13.86
C VAL A 614 -1.89 3.85 12.58
N ILE A 615 -3.11 3.32 12.68
CA ILE A 615 -3.91 2.85 11.53
C ILE A 615 -4.23 4.03 10.61
N ASP A 616 -4.70 5.15 11.18
CA ASP A 616 -5.06 6.35 10.42
C ASP A 616 -3.86 6.92 9.66
N THR A 617 -2.68 6.94 10.31
CA THR A 617 -1.42 7.41 9.70
C THR A 617 -0.93 6.45 8.62
N ALA A 618 -1.03 5.13 8.84
CA ALA A 618 -0.67 4.14 7.84
C ALA A 618 -1.48 4.31 6.55
N PHE A 619 -2.79 4.58 6.66
CA PHE A 619 -3.62 4.86 5.49
C PHE A 619 -3.26 6.19 4.81
N ALA A 620 -3.11 7.27 5.57
CA ALA A 620 -2.70 8.56 5.02
C ALA A 620 -1.38 8.47 4.24
N SER A 621 -0.42 7.68 4.75
CA SER A 621 0.89 7.47 4.12
C SER A 621 0.83 6.82 2.73
N LEU A 622 -0.26 6.13 2.37
CA LEU A 622 -0.43 5.59 1.02
C LEU A 622 -0.49 6.70 -0.03
N THR A 623 -1.11 7.83 0.31
CA THR A 623 -1.31 8.96 -0.61
C THR A 623 -0.10 9.89 -0.68
N THR A 624 0.70 9.97 0.38
CA THR A 624 1.81 10.92 0.51
C THR A 624 3.13 10.18 0.67
N LYS A 625 3.66 9.67 -0.44
CA LYS A 625 5.01 9.07 -0.49
C LYS A 625 6.00 10.05 -1.13
N PRO A 626 7.13 10.39 -0.48
CA PRO A 626 8.08 11.41 -0.97
C PRO A 626 8.70 11.13 -2.34
N HIS A 627 8.76 9.86 -2.76
CA HIS A 627 9.37 9.43 -4.02
C HIS A 627 8.39 9.44 -5.20
N LEU A 628 7.11 9.78 -5.00
CA LEU A 628 6.10 9.79 -6.05
C LEU A 628 5.97 11.16 -6.69
N THR A 629 5.80 11.19 -8.01
CA THR A 629 5.47 12.42 -8.77
C THR A 629 4.08 12.93 -8.41
N GLN A 630 3.79 14.19 -8.76
CA GLN A 630 2.47 14.79 -8.51
C GLN A 630 1.33 14.01 -9.19
N ASP A 631 1.57 13.52 -10.41
CA ASP A 631 0.59 12.72 -11.16
C ASP A 631 0.37 11.35 -10.51
N GLN A 632 1.44 10.71 -10.02
CA GLN A 632 1.36 9.46 -9.28
C GLN A 632 0.59 9.59 -7.97
N GLN A 633 0.82 10.66 -7.21
CA GLN A 633 0.07 10.95 -5.98
C GLN A 633 -1.41 11.22 -6.28
N THR A 634 -1.69 11.97 -7.36
CA THR A 634 -3.06 12.24 -7.82
C THR A 634 -3.76 10.94 -8.21
N LEU A 635 -3.08 10.03 -8.93
CA LEU A 635 -3.62 8.72 -9.29
C LEU A 635 -3.96 7.88 -8.06
N ILE A 636 -3.07 7.79 -7.05
CA ILE A 636 -3.37 7.05 -5.81
C ILE A 636 -4.56 7.69 -5.08
N LYS A 637 -4.63 9.02 -5.04
CA LYS A 637 -5.75 9.73 -4.43
C LYS A 637 -7.07 9.46 -5.18
N ASP A 638 -7.05 9.43 -6.51
CA ASP A 638 -8.20 9.06 -7.34
C ASP A 638 -8.65 7.62 -7.00
N ILE A 639 -7.71 6.67 -6.91
CA ILE A 639 -7.98 5.27 -6.56
C ILE A 639 -8.63 5.15 -5.18
N LEU A 640 -8.18 5.95 -4.20
CA LEU A 640 -8.61 5.90 -2.81
C LEU A 640 -9.78 6.85 -2.49
N THR A 641 -10.33 7.59 -3.46
CA THR A 641 -11.29 8.70 -3.21
C THR A 641 -12.51 8.26 -2.40
N ASP A 642 -13.05 7.07 -2.69
CA ASP A 642 -14.22 6.52 -2.01
C ASP A 642 -13.90 5.59 -0.84
N ILE A 643 -12.61 5.43 -0.51
CA ILE A 643 -12.10 4.49 0.48
C ILE A 643 -11.71 5.24 1.75
N ARG A 644 -12.19 4.75 2.90
CA ARG A 644 -11.72 5.19 4.21
C ARG A 644 -11.27 4.00 5.03
N ILE A 645 -10.11 4.14 5.64
CA ILE A 645 -9.56 3.17 6.58
C ILE A 645 -9.25 3.94 7.85
N TYR A 646 -9.78 3.47 8.97
CA TYR A 646 -9.54 4.11 10.25
C TYR A 646 -9.52 3.10 11.40
N GLY A 647 -8.78 3.44 12.46
CA GLY A 647 -8.79 2.66 13.68
C GLY A 647 -10.06 2.92 14.50
N LYS A 648 -10.71 1.86 14.99
CA LYS A 648 -11.85 1.96 15.88
C LYS A 648 -11.63 1.15 17.16
N PRO A 649 -11.67 1.78 18.34
CA PRO A 649 -11.72 1.06 19.61
C PRO A 649 -12.94 0.13 19.67
N HIS A 650 -12.68 -1.12 19.99
CA HIS A 650 -13.69 -2.16 20.15
C HIS A 650 -13.58 -2.75 21.55
N PHE A 651 -14.65 -2.56 22.33
CA PHE A 651 -14.79 -3.13 23.67
C PHE A 651 -15.92 -4.17 23.67
N ASP A 652 -15.53 -5.44 23.74
CA ASP A 652 -16.46 -6.57 23.82
C ASP A 652 -16.95 -6.73 25.27
N ILE A 653 -18.03 -6.00 25.58
CA ILE A 653 -18.69 -6.02 26.89
C ILE A 653 -19.16 -7.43 27.25
N LYS A 654 -19.56 -8.24 26.26
CA LYS A 654 -20.03 -9.61 26.51
C LYS A 654 -18.86 -10.48 26.98
N ALA A 655 -17.77 -10.50 26.22
CA ALA A 655 -16.55 -11.24 26.58
C ALA A 655 -15.99 -10.75 27.93
N PHE A 656 -16.00 -9.44 28.18
CA PHE A 656 -15.57 -8.85 29.45
C PHE A 656 -16.31 -9.46 30.65
N TYR A 657 -17.65 -9.49 30.62
CA TYR A 657 -18.44 -10.04 31.73
C TYR A 657 -18.42 -11.56 31.83
N GLU A 658 -18.38 -12.27 30.69
CA GLU A 658 -18.30 -13.74 30.68
C GLU A 658 -16.97 -14.23 31.26
N GLY A 659 -15.85 -13.58 30.92
CA GLY A 659 -14.55 -13.89 31.53
C GLY A 659 -14.50 -13.51 33.01
N MET A 660 -15.07 -12.37 33.40
CA MET A 660 -15.15 -11.94 34.81
C MET A 660 -15.91 -12.94 35.69
N LEU A 661 -16.98 -13.55 35.17
CA LEU A 661 -17.77 -14.54 35.91
C LEU A 661 -16.95 -15.76 36.33
N SER A 662 -15.89 -16.11 35.57
CA SER A 662 -14.99 -17.22 35.92
C SER A 662 -14.15 -16.94 37.19
N CYS A 663 -13.91 -15.67 37.50
CA CYS A 663 -13.12 -15.22 38.64
C CYS A 663 -13.94 -15.14 39.94
N LEU A 664 -15.28 -15.19 39.86
CA LEU A 664 -16.19 -14.83 40.94
C LEU A 664 -17.03 -16.00 41.44
N ASN A 665 -17.49 -15.91 42.69
CA ASN A 665 -18.36 -16.87 43.33
C ASN A 665 -19.72 -16.95 42.63
N ARG A 666 -19.92 -18.03 41.86
CA ARG A 666 -21.16 -18.27 41.10
C ARG A 666 -22.40 -18.36 41.98
N GLY A 667 -22.27 -18.65 43.28
CA GLY A 667 -23.38 -18.65 44.23
C GLY A 667 -23.95 -17.24 44.46
N ARG A 668 -23.08 -16.23 44.62
CA ARG A 668 -23.47 -14.82 44.81
C ARG A 668 -24.04 -14.20 43.53
N PHE A 669 -23.54 -14.62 42.38
CA PHE A 669 -24.00 -14.15 41.07
C PHE A 669 -24.92 -15.16 40.36
N ARG A 670 -25.57 -16.08 41.07
CA ARG A 670 -26.44 -17.10 40.46
C ARG A 670 -27.62 -16.44 39.74
N ALA A 671 -28.03 -16.96 38.58
CA ALA A 671 -29.26 -16.51 37.93
C ALA A 671 -30.47 -16.67 38.88
N SER A 672 -31.37 -15.70 38.91
CA SER A 672 -32.69 -15.87 39.54
C SER A 672 -33.71 -14.92 38.92
N GLY A 673 -34.94 -15.42 38.76
CA GLY A 673 -35.97 -14.77 37.95
C GLY A 673 -35.56 -14.74 36.48
N GLU A 674 -35.75 -13.59 35.83
CA GLU A 674 -35.38 -13.35 34.42
C GLU A 674 -33.92 -12.89 34.23
N LEU A 675 -33.18 -12.62 35.31
CA LEU A 675 -31.81 -12.09 35.24
C LEU A 675 -30.78 -13.21 35.18
N THR A 676 -29.91 -13.17 34.17
CA THR A 676 -28.76 -14.08 34.08
C THR A 676 -27.65 -13.69 35.07
N SER A 677 -26.69 -14.59 35.28
CA SER A 677 -25.50 -14.30 36.09
C SER A 677 -24.70 -13.09 35.57
N VAL A 678 -24.63 -12.92 34.25
CA VAL A 678 -23.98 -11.77 33.61
C VAL A 678 -24.77 -10.49 33.84
N ASP A 679 -26.10 -10.52 33.82
CA ASP A 679 -26.92 -9.33 34.09
C ASP A 679 -26.75 -8.85 35.53
N ARG A 680 -26.56 -9.76 36.48
CA ARG A 680 -26.23 -9.41 37.86
C ARG A 680 -24.87 -8.74 37.98
N LEU A 681 -23.85 -9.28 37.29
CA LEU A 681 -22.53 -8.64 37.22
C LEU A 681 -22.62 -7.23 36.61
N ARG A 682 -23.45 -7.04 35.58
CA ARG A 682 -23.70 -5.72 34.99
C ARG A 682 -24.32 -4.74 35.98
N GLN A 683 -25.26 -5.20 36.81
CA GLN A 683 -25.87 -4.35 37.85
C GLN A 683 -24.88 -3.93 38.93
N VAL A 684 -23.94 -4.81 39.29
CA VAL A 684 -22.89 -4.56 40.28
C VAL A 684 -21.79 -3.65 39.72
N PHE A 685 -21.13 -4.06 38.63
CA PHE A 685 -19.93 -3.39 38.10
C PHE A 685 -20.24 -2.20 37.19
N ARG A 686 -21.40 -2.19 36.51
CA ARG A 686 -21.89 -1.08 35.68
C ARG A 686 -20.91 -0.58 34.61
N VAL A 687 -20.11 -1.47 34.04
CA VAL A 687 -19.18 -1.18 32.95
C VAL A 687 -19.91 -1.35 31.62
N GLY A 688 -20.30 -0.23 31.00
CA GLY A 688 -20.96 -0.20 29.69
C GLY A 688 -20.10 0.40 28.58
N SER A 689 -18.98 1.02 28.93
CA SER A 689 -18.10 1.75 28.01
C SER A 689 -16.63 1.64 28.42
N ILE A 690 -15.73 2.08 27.53
CA ILE A 690 -14.29 2.18 27.82
C ILE A 690 -14.06 3.17 28.97
N ASP A 691 -14.84 4.24 29.07
CA ASP A 691 -14.73 5.23 30.15
C ASP A 691 -15.16 4.65 31.51
N ASP A 692 -16.21 3.82 31.53
CA ASP A 692 -16.59 3.10 32.74
C ASP A 692 -15.50 2.11 33.16
N PHE A 693 -14.90 1.41 32.19
CA PHE A 693 -13.80 0.49 32.45
C PHE A 693 -12.57 1.22 33.00
N ARG A 694 -12.18 2.36 32.43
CA ARG A 694 -11.12 3.23 32.97
C ARG A 694 -11.44 3.69 34.39
N ALA A 695 -12.69 4.06 34.64
CA ALA A 695 -13.13 4.48 35.96
C ALA A 695 -13.11 3.33 36.99
N LEU A 696 -13.38 2.09 36.58
CA LEU A 696 -13.19 0.89 37.40
C LEU A 696 -11.71 0.69 37.77
N LEU A 697 -10.81 0.74 36.77
CA LEU A 697 -9.36 0.56 36.99
C LEU A 697 -8.74 1.69 37.81
N ALA A 698 -9.28 2.91 37.69
CA ALA A 698 -8.91 4.08 38.50
C ALA A 698 -9.46 4.05 39.93
N ASN A 699 -10.03 2.92 40.37
CA ASN A 699 -10.56 2.71 41.71
C ASN A 699 -11.68 3.69 42.11
N LYS A 700 -12.47 4.19 41.15
CA LYS A 700 -13.61 5.07 41.46
C LYS A 700 -14.73 4.29 42.16
N PRO A 701 -15.47 4.91 43.10
CA PRO A 701 -16.58 4.25 43.78
C PRO A 701 -17.77 4.10 42.83
N MET A 702 -17.88 2.93 42.19
CA MET A 702 -18.91 2.64 41.19
C MET A 702 -19.68 1.34 41.40
N LEU A 703 -19.14 0.41 42.19
CA LEU A 703 -19.77 -0.90 42.41
C LEU A 703 -20.97 -0.76 43.35
N VAL A 704 -22.05 -1.48 43.05
CA VAL A 704 -23.26 -1.52 43.86
C VAL A 704 -23.45 -2.93 44.41
N LEU A 705 -23.22 -3.08 45.71
CA LEU A 705 -23.35 -4.36 46.41
C LEU A 705 -24.59 -4.32 47.33
N PRO A 706 -25.34 -5.44 47.47
CA PRO A 706 -26.51 -5.50 48.33
C PRO A 706 -26.23 -5.11 49.79
N GLU A 707 -25.08 -5.49 50.32
CA GLU A 707 -24.66 -5.24 51.70
C GLU A 707 -24.31 -3.76 51.96
N PHE A 708 -24.06 -3.00 50.89
CA PHE A 708 -23.67 -1.59 50.94
C PHE A 708 -24.69 -0.69 50.24
N SER A 709 -26.00 -0.91 50.49
CA SER A 709 -27.10 -0.22 49.80
C SER A 709 -27.03 1.32 49.80
N ASN A 710 -26.33 1.92 50.77
CA ASN A 710 -26.27 3.36 50.99
C ASN A 710 -25.07 4.05 50.32
N ARG A 711 -24.14 3.31 49.70
CA ARG A 711 -22.98 3.89 49.03
C ARG A 711 -22.46 3.00 47.91
N LYS A 712 -21.71 3.60 46.99
CA LYS A 712 -20.94 2.83 46.01
C LYS A 712 -19.60 2.41 46.62
N VAL A 713 -19.12 1.25 46.18
CA VAL A 713 -17.89 0.61 46.65
C VAL A 713 -16.84 0.71 45.54
N THR A 714 -15.57 0.84 45.90
CA THR A 714 -14.46 0.84 44.94
C THR A 714 -14.07 -0.59 44.56
N ILE A 715 -13.29 -0.76 43.46
CA ILE A 715 -12.79 -2.11 43.12
C ILE A 715 -11.87 -2.63 44.22
N GLU A 716 -11.06 -1.76 44.85
CA GLU A 716 -10.19 -2.16 45.95
C GLU A 716 -11.00 -2.66 47.14
N GLU A 717 -12.01 -1.92 47.60
CA GLU A 717 -12.87 -2.36 48.70
C GLU A 717 -13.55 -3.71 48.40
N PHE A 718 -13.97 -3.94 47.15
CA PHE A 718 -14.58 -5.20 46.72
C PHE A 718 -13.61 -6.39 46.76
N LEU A 719 -12.33 -6.20 46.46
CA LEU A 719 -11.31 -7.26 46.51
C LEU A 719 -11.08 -7.83 47.92
N TRP A 720 -11.53 -7.12 48.97
CA TRP A 720 -11.49 -7.58 50.36
C TRP A 720 -12.78 -8.30 50.81
N CYS A 721 -13.78 -8.43 49.94
CA CYS A 721 -15.02 -9.15 50.25
C CYS A 721 -14.93 -10.63 49.84
N ASP A 722 -14.26 -11.46 50.64
CA ASP A 722 -13.92 -12.87 50.33
C ASP A 722 -15.11 -13.72 49.86
N GLU A 723 -16.32 -13.46 50.36
CA GLU A 723 -17.57 -14.15 49.98
C GLU A 723 -17.92 -14.07 48.48
N TYR A 724 -17.36 -13.12 47.75
CA TYR A 724 -17.59 -12.91 46.32
C TYR A 724 -16.61 -13.66 45.42
N PHE A 725 -15.62 -14.35 45.96
CA PHE A 725 -14.56 -15.00 45.18
C PHE A 725 -14.54 -16.53 45.31
N ASN A 726 -13.93 -17.19 44.33
CA ASN A 726 -13.74 -18.65 44.31
C ASN A 726 -12.47 -19.06 45.10
N SER A 727 -12.10 -20.34 45.08
CA SER A 727 -10.90 -20.88 45.75
C SER A 727 -9.55 -20.19 45.44
N PRO A 728 -9.31 -19.54 44.28
CA PRO A 728 -8.10 -18.70 44.08
C PRO A 728 -8.26 -17.26 44.61
N GLY A 729 -9.38 -16.94 45.25
CA GLY A 729 -9.63 -15.63 45.84
C GLY A 729 -9.72 -14.49 44.81
N PRO A 730 -9.55 -13.24 45.27
CA PRO A 730 -9.58 -12.02 44.44
C PRO A 730 -8.46 -11.95 43.40
N ASP A 731 -7.40 -12.75 43.51
CA ASP A 731 -6.25 -12.71 42.60
C ASP A 731 -6.61 -12.99 41.14
N SER A 732 -7.61 -13.84 40.94
CA SER A 732 -8.11 -14.15 39.60
C SER A 732 -8.79 -12.94 38.96
N LEU A 733 -9.61 -12.20 39.72
CA LEU A 733 -10.27 -11.00 39.21
C LEU A 733 -9.25 -9.89 38.99
N LEU A 734 -8.32 -9.72 39.92
CA LEU A 734 -7.28 -8.70 39.85
C LEU A 734 -6.39 -8.94 38.62
N SER A 735 -5.96 -10.17 38.38
CA SER A 735 -5.24 -10.53 37.15
C SER A 735 -6.11 -10.28 35.91
N TYR A 736 -7.38 -10.69 35.91
CA TYR A 736 -8.28 -10.50 34.77
C TYR A 736 -8.48 -9.03 34.39
N LEU A 737 -8.57 -8.12 35.37
CA LEU A 737 -8.80 -6.70 35.13
C LEU A 737 -7.55 -5.91 34.74
N PHE A 738 -6.37 -6.30 35.25
CA PHE A 738 -5.14 -5.50 35.15
C PHE A 738 -4.03 -6.15 34.30
N SER A 739 -4.12 -7.44 33.95
CA SER A 739 -3.15 -8.07 33.04
C SER A 739 -3.36 -7.60 31.60
N PRO A 740 -2.32 -7.10 30.93
CA PRO A 740 -2.35 -6.73 29.50
C PRO A 740 -2.91 -7.83 28.59
N GLU A 741 -2.53 -9.08 28.83
CA GLU A 741 -2.98 -10.25 28.06
C GLU A 741 -4.48 -10.48 28.18
N GLN A 742 -5.06 -10.23 29.36
CA GLN A 742 -6.50 -10.37 29.59
C GLN A 742 -7.27 -9.18 29.03
N ILE A 743 -6.77 -7.96 29.25
CA ILE A 743 -7.39 -6.73 28.73
C ILE A 743 -7.54 -6.81 27.21
N GLN A 744 -6.50 -7.25 26.50
CA GLN A 744 -6.51 -7.33 25.03
C GLN A 744 -7.56 -8.31 24.46
N ARG A 745 -8.06 -9.27 25.26
CA ARG A 745 -9.11 -10.21 24.84
C ARG A 745 -10.46 -9.54 24.64
N TYR A 746 -10.77 -8.52 25.43
CA TYR A 746 -12.04 -7.81 25.38
C TYR A 746 -11.91 -6.35 24.95
N LEU A 747 -10.72 -5.76 24.94
CA LEU A 747 -10.47 -4.40 24.46
C LEU A 747 -9.34 -4.39 23.44
N ASN A 748 -9.64 -3.99 22.20
CA ASN A 748 -8.65 -3.81 21.14
C ASN A 748 -9.04 -2.66 20.22
N VAL A 749 -8.09 -2.18 19.42
CA VAL A 749 -8.38 -1.29 18.29
C VAL A 749 -8.37 -2.15 17.03
N ARG A 750 -9.46 -2.09 16.25
CA ARG A 750 -9.60 -2.79 14.97
C ARG A 750 -9.52 -1.78 13.84
N ALA A 751 -8.95 -2.20 12.71
CA ALA A 751 -9.09 -1.43 11.48
C ALA A 751 -10.51 -1.64 10.93
N GLU A 752 -11.22 -0.54 10.72
CA GLU A 752 -12.51 -0.50 10.04
C GLU A 752 -12.30 0.06 8.63
N PHE A 753 -13.08 -0.44 7.69
CA PHE A 753 -12.97 -0.04 6.30
C PHE A 753 -14.34 0.34 5.75
N GLU A 754 -14.40 1.49 5.09
CA GLU A 754 -15.61 1.98 4.42
C GLU A 754 -15.33 2.23 2.94
N TYR A 755 -16.31 1.88 2.11
CA TYR A 755 -16.37 2.24 0.71
C TYR A 755 -17.69 2.96 0.43
N LYS A 756 -17.64 4.17 -0.14
CA LYS A 756 -18.83 5.02 -0.37
C LYS A 756 -19.70 5.19 0.90
N GLY A 757 -19.06 5.32 2.06
CA GLY A 757 -19.72 5.48 3.36
C GLY A 757 -20.41 4.23 3.92
N LYS A 758 -20.12 3.04 3.37
CA LYS A 758 -20.63 1.75 3.87
C LYS A 758 -19.47 0.88 4.34
N THR A 759 -19.63 0.22 5.48
CA THR A 759 -18.65 -0.78 5.97
C THR A 759 -18.61 -2.00 5.05
N VAL A 760 -17.48 -2.73 5.03
CA VAL A 760 -17.25 -3.88 4.14
C VAL A 760 -18.36 -4.93 4.21
N GLU A 761 -18.94 -5.16 5.39
CA GLU A 761 -20.00 -6.15 5.57
C GLU A 761 -21.33 -5.74 4.92
N LYS A 762 -21.52 -4.44 4.66
CA LYS A 762 -22.73 -3.87 4.03
C LYS A 762 -22.60 -3.66 2.53
N LEU A 763 -21.42 -3.95 1.96
CA LEU A 763 -21.15 -3.80 0.54
C LEU A 763 -21.72 -5.00 -0.24
N SER A 764 -22.18 -4.75 -1.48
CA SER A 764 -22.52 -5.84 -2.40
C SER A 764 -21.27 -6.63 -2.79
N ALA A 765 -21.44 -7.83 -3.37
CA ALA A 765 -20.30 -8.61 -3.86
C ALA A 765 -19.42 -7.81 -4.85
N GLY A 766 -20.03 -7.14 -5.84
CA GLY A 766 -19.32 -6.27 -6.78
C GLY A 766 -18.59 -5.11 -6.10
N GLN A 767 -19.24 -4.42 -5.15
CA GLN A 767 -18.63 -3.31 -4.41
C GLN A 767 -17.44 -3.74 -3.55
N ARG A 768 -17.48 -4.94 -2.95
CA ARG A 768 -16.34 -5.49 -2.22
C ARG A 768 -15.18 -5.82 -3.14
N GLY A 769 -15.47 -6.35 -4.33
CA GLY A 769 -14.45 -6.61 -5.34
C GLY A 769 -13.76 -5.34 -5.83
N THR A 770 -14.55 -4.30 -6.13
CA THR A 770 -14.05 -2.96 -6.42
C THR A 770 -13.11 -2.45 -5.33
N PHE A 771 -13.58 -2.46 -4.08
CA PHE A 771 -12.83 -2.00 -2.93
C PHE A 771 -11.48 -2.73 -2.79
N TYR A 772 -11.50 -4.07 -2.94
CA TYR A 772 -10.30 -4.90 -2.89
C TYR A 772 -9.29 -4.56 -3.99
N VAL A 773 -9.73 -4.45 -5.25
CA VAL A 773 -8.85 -4.11 -6.39
C VAL A 773 -8.23 -2.73 -6.22
N CYS A 774 -9.03 -1.72 -5.87
CA CYS A 774 -8.54 -0.37 -5.63
C CYS A 774 -7.48 -0.34 -4.52
N LEU A 775 -7.72 -1.05 -3.42
CA LEU A 775 -6.75 -1.12 -2.33
C LEU A 775 -5.47 -1.84 -2.74
N LYS A 776 -5.59 -3.00 -3.41
CA LYS A 776 -4.45 -3.80 -3.88
C LYS A 776 -3.56 -2.99 -4.83
N LEU A 777 -4.18 -2.21 -5.72
CA LEU A 777 -3.48 -1.27 -6.59
C LEU A 777 -2.89 -0.07 -5.83
N ALA A 778 -3.53 0.46 -4.78
CA ALA A 778 -2.99 1.57 -4.02
C ALA A 778 -1.78 1.18 -3.13
N THR A 779 -1.76 -0.04 -2.59
CA THR A 779 -0.70 -0.49 -1.67
C THR A 779 0.62 -0.78 -2.39
N ASP A 780 0.56 -1.26 -3.63
CA ASP A 780 1.70 -1.43 -4.53
C ASP A 780 1.37 -0.87 -5.91
N ALA A 781 1.28 0.46 -6.04
CA ALA A 781 0.83 1.09 -7.29
C ALA A 781 1.83 1.00 -8.45
N PHE A 782 3.13 1.02 -8.14
CA PHE A 782 4.19 1.23 -9.14
C PHE A 782 5.37 0.26 -9.00
N GLY A 783 5.22 -0.82 -8.21
CA GLY A 783 6.28 -1.82 -8.02
C GLY A 783 6.27 -2.89 -9.11
N SER A 784 5.57 -3.99 -8.83
CA SER A 784 5.59 -5.20 -9.66
C SER A 784 4.57 -5.17 -10.82
N PRO A 785 4.64 -6.08 -11.80
CA PRO A 785 3.56 -6.28 -12.77
C PRO A 785 2.23 -6.61 -12.09
N PHE A 786 1.12 -6.12 -12.65
CA PHE A 786 -0.23 -6.48 -12.20
C PHE A 786 -0.89 -7.46 -13.17
N VAL A 787 -1.29 -8.62 -12.68
CA VAL A 787 -1.95 -9.68 -13.44
C VAL A 787 -3.37 -9.89 -12.89
N PHE A 788 -4.38 -9.84 -13.75
CA PHE A 788 -5.78 -10.05 -13.36
C PHE A 788 -6.46 -11.03 -14.32
N ASP A 789 -6.88 -12.19 -13.80
CA ASP A 789 -7.62 -13.20 -14.56
C ASP A 789 -9.13 -13.03 -14.42
N GLN A 790 -9.81 -12.78 -15.54
CA GLN A 790 -11.27 -12.71 -15.69
C GLN A 790 -11.95 -11.81 -14.64
N PRO A 791 -11.57 -10.51 -14.56
CA PRO A 791 -12.20 -9.55 -13.65
C PRO A 791 -13.72 -9.48 -13.80
N GLU A 792 -14.25 -9.73 -15.00
CA GLU A 792 -15.68 -9.75 -15.29
C GLU A 792 -16.49 -10.84 -14.58
N ASP A 793 -15.84 -11.89 -14.06
CA ASP A 793 -16.52 -12.91 -13.25
C ASP A 793 -16.70 -12.48 -11.79
N ASP A 794 -15.88 -11.54 -11.34
CA ASP A 794 -15.79 -11.07 -9.96
C ASP A 794 -16.42 -9.67 -9.75
N LEU A 795 -16.57 -8.89 -10.83
CA LEU A 795 -16.97 -7.48 -10.79
C LEU A 795 -18.21 -7.21 -11.65
N ASP A 796 -18.99 -6.20 -11.27
CA ASP A 796 -20.12 -5.76 -12.09
C ASP A 796 -19.67 -4.92 -13.30
N ASN A 797 -20.47 -4.94 -14.37
CA ASN A 797 -20.13 -4.28 -15.63
C ASN A 797 -20.10 -2.75 -15.51
N ASP A 798 -20.90 -2.17 -14.62
CA ASP A 798 -20.93 -0.72 -14.38
C ASP A 798 -19.58 -0.24 -13.82
N PHE A 799 -19.05 -0.98 -12.84
CA PHE A 799 -17.73 -0.73 -12.28
C PHE A 799 -16.61 -0.93 -13.31
N ILE A 800 -16.68 -2.00 -14.11
CA ILE A 800 -15.70 -2.25 -15.17
C ILE A 800 -15.60 -1.03 -16.09
N MET A 801 -16.74 -0.51 -16.55
CA MET A 801 -16.80 0.59 -17.50
C MET A 801 -16.42 1.94 -16.90
N HIS A 802 -16.95 2.26 -15.72
CA HIS A 802 -16.86 3.61 -15.17
C HIS A 802 -15.72 3.81 -14.16
N SER A 803 -15.05 2.73 -13.74
CA SER A 803 -13.96 2.83 -12.76
C SER A 803 -12.72 2.06 -13.20
N LEU A 804 -12.86 0.78 -13.59
CA LEU A 804 -11.69 -0.05 -13.90
C LEU A 804 -11.02 0.34 -15.23
N VAL A 805 -11.80 0.60 -16.28
CA VAL A 805 -11.27 1.05 -17.59
C VAL A 805 -10.51 2.38 -17.45
N PRO A 806 -11.06 3.46 -16.86
CA PRO A 806 -10.31 4.69 -16.63
C PRO A 806 -9.05 4.49 -15.78
N LEU A 807 -9.13 3.62 -14.77
CA LEU A 807 -8.01 3.31 -13.90
C LEU A 807 -6.87 2.61 -14.66
N PHE A 808 -7.18 1.59 -15.47
CA PHE A 808 -6.15 0.88 -16.23
C PHE A 808 -5.47 1.75 -17.28
N ARG A 809 -6.20 2.68 -17.89
CA ARG A 809 -5.61 3.66 -18.81
C ARG A 809 -4.55 4.55 -18.15
N LYS A 810 -4.78 4.95 -16.90
CA LYS A 810 -3.81 5.74 -16.13
C LYS A 810 -2.68 4.86 -15.59
N ILE A 811 -3.01 3.72 -14.98
CA ILE A 811 -2.00 2.90 -14.28
C ILE A 811 -1.01 2.22 -15.23
N LYS A 812 -1.43 1.88 -16.45
CA LYS A 812 -0.53 1.28 -17.46
C LYS A 812 0.63 2.20 -17.83
N GLN A 813 0.51 3.52 -17.59
CA GLN A 813 1.59 4.48 -17.77
C GLN A 813 2.71 4.34 -16.74
N TYR A 814 2.48 3.65 -15.61
CA TYR A 814 3.43 3.51 -14.51
C TYR A 814 3.73 2.05 -14.11
N ARG A 815 2.90 1.08 -14.53
CA ARG A 815 3.16 -0.36 -14.31
C ARG A 815 2.68 -1.21 -15.48
N GLN A 816 3.23 -2.40 -15.65
CA GLN A 816 2.70 -3.38 -16.60
C GLN A 816 1.38 -3.96 -16.09
N VAL A 817 0.35 -3.97 -16.93
CA VAL A 817 -0.95 -4.58 -16.65
C VAL A 817 -1.19 -5.73 -17.63
N ILE A 818 -1.29 -6.95 -17.12
CA ILE A 818 -1.65 -8.15 -17.88
C ILE A 818 -3.05 -8.57 -17.46
N ILE A 819 -3.98 -8.61 -18.41
CA ILE A 819 -5.35 -8.99 -18.14
C ILE A 819 -5.75 -10.18 -19.00
N VAL A 820 -6.35 -11.21 -18.41
CA VAL A 820 -7.09 -12.23 -19.15
C VAL A 820 -8.56 -11.84 -19.10
N THR A 821 -9.22 -11.74 -20.25
CA THR A 821 -10.63 -11.33 -20.28
C THR A 821 -11.37 -11.88 -21.49
N HIS A 822 -12.68 -12.02 -21.34
CA HIS A 822 -13.64 -12.21 -22.43
C HIS A 822 -14.52 -10.98 -22.71
N ASN A 823 -14.28 -9.86 -22.01
CA ASN A 823 -14.99 -8.59 -22.17
C ASN A 823 -14.21 -7.64 -23.08
N ALA A 824 -14.80 -7.27 -24.23
CA ALA A 824 -14.14 -6.40 -25.20
C ALA A 824 -13.79 -5.00 -24.66
N ASN A 825 -14.52 -4.48 -23.68
CA ASN A 825 -14.26 -3.15 -23.14
C ASN A 825 -12.93 -3.07 -22.40
N LEU A 826 -12.55 -4.14 -21.70
CA LEU A 826 -11.28 -4.25 -20.98
C LEU A 826 -10.06 -4.34 -21.90
N VAL A 827 -10.29 -4.50 -23.21
CA VAL A 827 -9.26 -4.57 -24.24
C VAL A 827 -9.27 -3.31 -25.10
N VAL A 828 -10.43 -3.00 -25.69
CA VAL A 828 -10.59 -1.92 -26.68
C VAL A 828 -10.64 -0.54 -25.99
N ASN A 829 -11.41 -0.39 -24.92
CA ASN A 829 -11.59 0.91 -24.25
C ASN A 829 -10.47 1.23 -23.24
N CYS A 830 -9.83 0.19 -22.68
CA CYS A 830 -8.55 0.33 -21.98
C CYS A 830 -7.38 0.67 -22.92
N ASP A 831 -7.59 0.57 -24.22
CA ASP A 831 -6.61 0.81 -25.26
C ASP A 831 -5.34 -0.05 -25.11
N ALA A 832 -5.53 -1.37 -25.03
CA ALA A 832 -4.41 -2.31 -24.84
C ALA A 832 -3.34 -2.16 -25.94
N GLU A 833 -2.06 -2.11 -25.54
CA GLU A 833 -0.95 -2.05 -26.48
C GLU A 833 -0.73 -3.38 -27.19
N GLN A 834 -0.92 -4.49 -26.48
CA GLN A 834 -0.77 -5.83 -27.03
C GLN A 834 -2.00 -6.69 -26.75
N VAL A 835 -2.46 -7.39 -27.77
CA VAL A 835 -3.50 -8.42 -27.67
C VAL A 835 -2.88 -9.77 -28.02
N ILE A 836 -3.09 -10.76 -27.15
CA ILE A 836 -2.65 -12.14 -27.30
C ILE A 836 -3.90 -13.02 -27.40
N ILE A 837 -4.10 -13.66 -28.54
CA ILE A 837 -5.23 -14.55 -28.79
C ILE A 837 -4.79 -15.99 -28.54
N ALA A 838 -5.40 -16.63 -27.55
CA ALA A 838 -5.24 -18.04 -27.25
C ALA A 838 -6.19 -18.89 -28.10
N THR A 839 -5.65 -19.93 -28.73
CA THR A 839 -6.38 -20.92 -29.53
C THR A 839 -5.99 -22.31 -29.07
N ASN A 840 -6.94 -23.25 -29.11
CA ASN A 840 -6.71 -24.64 -28.79
C ASN A 840 -7.24 -25.49 -29.95
N ASN A 841 -6.34 -26.16 -30.66
CA ASN A 841 -6.67 -27.07 -31.76
C ASN A 841 -6.17 -28.46 -31.37
N ASP A 842 -7.09 -29.40 -31.14
CA ASP A 842 -6.78 -30.78 -30.78
C ASP A 842 -5.74 -30.89 -29.65
N GLU A 843 -6.00 -30.20 -28.54
CA GLU A 843 -5.17 -30.14 -27.34
C GLU A 843 -3.80 -29.44 -27.51
N ILE A 844 -3.55 -28.84 -28.67
CA ILE A 844 -2.39 -27.98 -28.90
C ILE A 844 -2.81 -26.52 -28.71
N ILE A 845 -2.38 -25.93 -27.60
CA ILE A 845 -2.60 -24.52 -27.31
C ILE A 845 -1.54 -23.68 -28.03
N SER A 846 -1.97 -22.63 -28.74
CA SER A 846 -1.09 -21.68 -29.41
C SER A 846 -1.58 -20.25 -29.26
N TYR A 847 -0.64 -19.30 -29.34
CA TYR A 847 -0.91 -17.88 -29.12
C TYR A 847 -0.53 -17.05 -30.34
N ARG A 848 -1.39 -16.09 -30.68
CA ARG A 848 -1.12 -15.08 -31.70
C ARG A 848 -1.10 -13.69 -31.05
N SER A 849 -0.01 -12.94 -31.21
CA SER A 849 0.15 -11.62 -30.60
C SER A 849 0.28 -10.49 -31.62
N GLY A 850 -0.33 -9.34 -31.33
CA GLY A 850 -0.26 -8.13 -32.16
C GLY A 850 -0.85 -6.89 -31.46
N ALA A 851 -0.77 -5.74 -32.11
CA ALA A 851 -1.40 -4.50 -31.65
C ALA A 851 -2.90 -4.46 -32.00
N LEU A 852 -3.68 -3.58 -31.39
CA LEU A 852 -5.09 -3.37 -31.75
C LEU A 852 -5.26 -3.02 -33.24
N GLU A 853 -4.33 -2.22 -33.76
CA GLU A 853 -4.23 -1.75 -35.14
C GLU A 853 -3.53 -2.74 -36.09
N TYR A 854 -3.29 -3.99 -35.67
CA TYR A 854 -2.59 -4.95 -36.52
C TYR A 854 -3.47 -5.44 -37.67
N GLY A 855 -2.96 -5.30 -38.90
CA GLY A 855 -3.65 -5.67 -40.14
C GLY A 855 -4.61 -4.59 -40.62
N ASP A 856 -4.96 -4.62 -41.90
CA ASP A 856 -5.85 -3.60 -42.48
C ASP A 856 -7.25 -3.67 -41.85
N HIS A 857 -7.94 -2.54 -41.78
CA HIS A 857 -9.21 -2.36 -41.08
C HIS A 857 -10.28 -3.43 -41.38
N ASP A 858 -10.41 -3.84 -42.65
CA ASP A 858 -11.40 -4.83 -43.11
C ASP A 858 -10.77 -6.21 -43.39
N ALA A 859 -9.48 -6.40 -43.10
CA ALA A 859 -8.79 -7.64 -43.45
C ALA A 859 -9.23 -8.80 -42.54
N PRO A 860 -9.41 -10.02 -43.09
CA PRO A 860 -9.84 -11.19 -42.32
C PRO A 860 -8.82 -11.62 -41.27
N ASN A 861 -7.55 -11.30 -41.47
CA ASN A 861 -6.47 -11.56 -40.52
C ASN A 861 -6.21 -10.39 -39.57
N SER A 862 -6.99 -9.31 -39.57
CA SER A 862 -6.77 -8.17 -38.66
C SER A 862 -7.02 -8.55 -37.19
N MET A 863 -6.37 -7.82 -36.27
CA MET A 863 -6.61 -7.99 -34.83
C MET A 863 -8.01 -7.53 -34.46
N ARG A 864 -8.52 -6.45 -35.07
CA ARG A 864 -9.91 -6.01 -34.92
C ARG A 864 -10.90 -7.14 -35.19
N LYS A 865 -10.78 -7.80 -36.35
CA LYS A 865 -11.67 -8.90 -36.74
C LYS A 865 -11.59 -10.05 -35.73
N ALA A 866 -10.37 -10.44 -35.36
CA ALA A 866 -10.16 -11.52 -34.41
C ALA A 866 -10.72 -11.18 -33.00
N ILE A 867 -10.63 -9.93 -32.54
CA ILE A 867 -11.26 -9.46 -31.30
C ILE A 867 -12.78 -9.56 -31.40
N CYS A 868 -13.38 -9.06 -32.49
CA CYS A 868 -14.83 -9.12 -32.69
C CYS A 868 -15.38 -10.54 -32.76
N ASP A 869 -14.60 -11.48 -33.30
CA ASP A 869 -15.00 -12.88 -33.43
C ASP A 869 -14.87 -13.66 -32.10
N VAL A 870 -13.98 -13.21 -31.21
CA VAL A 870 -13.65 -13.92 -29.96
C VAL A 870 -14.35 -13.33 -28.73
N LEU A 871 -14.48 -12.00 -28.65
CA LEU A 871 -14.97 -11.29 -27.48
C LEU A 871 -16.44 -10.89 -27.61
N GLU A 872 -17.17 -10.99 -26.51
CA GLU A 872 -18.53 -10.48 -26.43
C GLU A 872 -18.52 -8.94 -26.49
N GLY A 873 -19.42 -8.37 -27.30
CA GLY A 873 -19.52 -6.91 -27.47
C GLY A 873 -18.39 -6.27 -28.28
N GLY A 874 -17.52 -7.04 -28.93
CA GLY A 874 -16.37 -6.50 -29.69
C GLY A 874 -16.73 -5.43 -30.71
N HIS A 875 -17.74 -5.69 -31.55
CA HIS A 875 -18.22 -4.71 -32.53
C HIS A 875 -18.71 -3.41 -31.88
N GLN A 876 -19.51 -3.52 -30.81
CA GLN A 876 -20.05 -2.38 -30.08
C GLN A 876 -18.94 -1.57 -29.40
N ALA A 877 -17.91 -2.23 -28.86
CA ALA A 877 -16.77 -1.57 -28.24
C ALA A 877 -15.97 -0.73 -29.26
N PHE A 878 -15.69 -1.28 -30.45
CA PHE A 878 -15.04 -0.52 -31.52
C PHE A 878 -15.91 0.62 -32.05
N GLU A 879 -17.22 0.39 -32.26
CA GLU A 879 -18.13 1.45 -32.72
C GLU A 879 -18.24 2.58 -31.69
N ALA A 880 -18.42 2.26 -30.40
CA ALA A 880 -18.48 3.28 -29.34
C ALA A 880 -17.18 4.08 -29.26
N ARG A 881 -16.04 3.40 -29.41
CA ARG A 881 -14.72 4.04 -29.47
C ARG A 881 -14.62 4.99 -30.68
N GLU A 882 -15.03 4.56 -31.87
CA GLU A 882 -14.98 5.38 -33.09
C GLU A 882 -15.97 6.56 -33.06
N GLN A 883 -17.15 6.39 -32.44
CA GLN A 883 -18.13 7.46 -32.24
C GLN A 883 -17.59 8.56 -31.32
N LYS A 884 -16.95 8.20 -30.20
CA LYS A 884 -16.38 9.15 -29.24
C LYS A 884 -15.43 10.15 -29.90
N TYR A 885 -14.70 9.73 -30.93
CA TYR A 885 -13.70 10.55 -31.61
C TYR A 885 -14.16 11.08 -32.97
N GLY A 886 -15.45 10.93 -33.29
CA GLY A 886 -16.02 11.47 -34.53
C GLY A 886 -15.49 10.81 -35.79
N MET A 887 -15.13 9.52 -35.76
CA MET A 887 -14.74 8.76 -36.95
C MET A 887 -15.94 8.12 -37.66
N LEU A 888 -17.07 8.01 -36.97
CA LEU A 888 -18.35 7.59 -37.53
C LEU A 888 -19.19 8.82 -37.90
N TRP A 889 -18.80 9.51 -38.98
CA TRP A 889 -19.73 10.33 -39.75
C TRP A 889 -20.19 9.50 -40.95
N LEU A 890 -21.51 9.43 -41.18
CA LEU A 890 -22.25 8.66 -42.20
C LEU A 890 -22.92 7.35 -41.73
N LYS A 891 -23.89 7.48 -40.82
CA LYS A 891 -25.16 6.71 -40.89
C LYS A 891 -26.38 7.65 -40.91
N THR A 892 -26.27 8.78 -41.61
CA THR A 892 -27.43 9.62 -41.96
C THR A 892 -27.08 10.57 -43.10
N ILE A 893 -27.16 10.08 -44.34
CA ILE A 893 -27.84 10.74 -45.47
C ILE A 893 -28.51 9.63 -46.27
#